data_AF-A0A518CX84-F1
#
_entry.id   AF-A0A518CX84-F1
#
_cell.length_a   1.000
_cell.length_b   1.000
_cell.length_c   1.000
_cell.angle_alpha   90.00
_cell.angle_beta   90.00
_cell.angle_gamma   90.00
#
_symmetry.space_group_name_H-M   'P 1'
#
loop_
_entity.id
_entity.type
_entity.pdbx_description
1 polymer ?
#
loop_
_entity_poly.entity_id
_entity_poly.type
_entity_poly.pdbx_seq_one_letter_code
_entity_poly.pdbx_strand_id
1 'polypeptide(L)'
;MHTIDVHNETATRARRHSSAFARAARALLATGFAVAGAVTGAATTAFAQQPFDPASNPAAGPAPSTARSSGRLPVTIVAGKLVAACDLATNARRIPANLFVDFDRQCALELHNSAAGRQALDVEGANPPREVRIIFPDLELSNVGRAHGDEDFLNDFTKYHSHEIGENAVVGTIGAGILSRYHVTIDLANGYLQLDAPRTQGANAARAVSPSADDFDVPITLDSGLVWLPARLPGDVTGAMALGTSRHDALIDELVVDDLDAPAGDVEFLRIGPLDVATVLALRPEPSTLAHPDGALGILGIGFLESFRVEIDRVNRFARIQRSAKQPFPADDRAFFAARVREEAAATEAFLDAWPEARLTEEAARLLVDQRLEEFADEPDLRRAIERYVGSRPKDLRCSTALDLLKALRAEGEETAAVLAGECGLPSAREDRYPESGPQVRSRMGQILYHRGDLDGAWRHLLSAAFNQPDDGTINLYLGRVYEDRGWLERAQSRYVQAIIVPESGPQAMEGLERVALALGEGGGLSVDTVDLQIAGKVYGFGAATRYQPDADVKPNRRVLVEYFAGAHLDHRAALGGALAFEGLASHFGDEYMVPLTYHVPIPKLSPLCTDVAEQVAARRGVTGGIVNVIDGVSAQRAAGRHRDADALYEMSRQAVVTELGQFSDYEIDIVASHADGRLVGDVLASGPADPDLDLMVLLAERGVLFPGASQVVVHRHVVRANLAEGAGGVAWSEDADELSYRFDVALADLVDEHRAWLAAEVAKGAEDVPTLGTALDPRQLVVVAYLIDRATGEVAQANSARVELTEQEL
;
A
#
# COMPACT_ATOMS: atom_id res chain seq x y z
N MET A 1 -37.10 38.20 14.78
CA MET A 1 -35.82 38.86 15.13
C MET A 1 -35.39 38.50 16.56
N HIS A 2 -35.51 37.23 16.96
CA HIS A 2 -34.97 36.65 18.20
C HIS A 2 -35.08 35.12 18.10
N THR A 3 -34.26 34.50 17.25
CA THR A 3 -34.09 33.02 17.21
C THR A 3 -32.85 32.61 16.39
N ILE A 4 -31.77 33.38 16.48
CA ILE A 4 -30.46 33.05 15.90
C ILE A 4 -29.42 33.45 16.95
N ASP A 5 -29.27 32.66 18.01
CA ASP A 5 -28.15 32.83 18.96
C ASP A 5 -27.94 31.59 19.84
N VAL A 6 -28.99 30.79 20.06
CA VAL A 6 -28.93 29.65 21.00
C VAL A 6 -28.25 28.40 20.41
N HIS A 7 -28.03 28.32 19.09
CA HIS A 7 -27.30 27.21 18.45
C HIS A 7 -25.79 27.45 18.33
N ASN A 8 -25.33 28.71 18.42
CA ASN A 8 -23.90 29.01 18.35
C ASN A 8 -23.25 28.81 19.72
N GLU A 9 -23.90 29.24 20.81
CA GLU A 9 -23.39 29.05 22.18
C GLU A 9 -23.27 27.57 22.59
N THR A 10 -24.16 26.69 22.14
CA THR A 10 -24.09 25.25 22.45
C THR A 10 -22.96 24.55 21.70
N ALA A 11 -22.67 24.95 20.46
CA ALA A 11 -21.52 24.46 19.70
C ALA A 11 -20.18 24.96 20.29
N THR A 12 -20.11 26.22 20.72
CA THR A 12 -18.91 26.76 21.39
C THR A 12 -18.68 26.12 22.75
N ARG A 13 -19.75 25.77 23.49
CA ARG A 13 -19.66 25.12 24.81
C ARG A 13 -19.29 23.64 24.70
N ALA A 14 -19.78 22.93 23.68
CA ALA A 14 -19.37 21.55 23.39
C ALA A 14 -17.87 21.46 23.01
N ARG A 15 -17.36 22.43 22.22
CA ARG A 15 -15.93 22.53 21.88
C ARG A 15 -15.04 22.93 23.07
N ARG A 16 -15.55 23.73 24.03
CA ARG A 16 -14.83 24.04 25.28
C ARG A 16 -14.77 22.87 26.25
N HIS A 17 -15.78 21.99 26.26
CA HIS A 17 -15.76 20.78 27.10
C HIS A 17 -14.82 19.70 26.57
N SER A 18 -14.63 19.57 25.25
CA SER A 18 -13.60 18.66 24.71
C SER A 18 -12.18 19.17 24.98
N SER A 19 -11.94 20.49 25.02
CA SER A 19 -10.62 21.06 25.34
C SER A 19 -10.23 20.99 26.81
N ALA A 20 -11.20 20.92 27.73
CA ALA A 20 -10.95 20.60 29.13
C ALA A 20 -10.61 19.11 29.33
N PHE A 21 -11.25 18.24 28.54
CA PHE A 21 -10.98 16.80 28.57
C PHE A 21 -9.61 16.46 27.95
N ALA A 22 -9.22 17.13 26.86
CA ALA A 22 -7.89 16.98 26.25
C ALA A 22 -6.75 17.50 27.16
N ARG A 23 -6.98 18.61 27.88
CA ARG A 23 -6.04 19.12 28.90
C ARG A 23 -5.96 18.23 30.14
N ALA A 24 -7.09 17.68 30.58
CA ALA A 24 -7.11 16.70 31.68
C ALA A 24 -6.48 15.36 31.28
N ALA A 25 -6.63 14.91 30.04
CA ALA A 25 -6.00 13.70 29.52
C ALA A 25 -4.48 13.83 29.39
N ARG A 26 -3.96 15.00 28.96
CA ARG A 26 -2.52 15.31 29.01
C ARG A 26 -1.97 15.39 30.44
N ALA A 27 -2.75 15.89 31.41
CA ALA A 27 -2.34 15.92 32.82
C ALA A 27 -2.40 14.54 33.51
N LEU A 28 -3.34 13.66 33.14
CA LEU A 28 -3.44 12.31 33.70
C LEU A 28 -2.38 11.34 33.13
N LEU A 29 -1.91 11.56 31.90
CA LEU A 29 -0.79 10.79 31.32
C LEU A 29 0.56 11.10 32.00
N ALA A 30 0.68 12.20 32.74
CA ALA A 30 1.87 12.54 33.54
C ALA A 30 1.91 11.85 34.91
N THR A 31 0.80 11.26 35.38
CA THR A 31 0.73 10.52 36.65
C THR A 31 0.32 9.07 36.40
N GLY A 32 1.30 8.18 36.29
CA GLY A 32 1.11 6.80 35.87
C GLY A 32 0.08 6.00 36.68
N PHE A 33 -0.93 5.47 35.99
CA PHE A 33 -1.64 4.25 36.33
C PHE A 33 -2.11 3.55 35.04
N ALA A 34 -1.76 2.28 34.89
CA ALA A 34 -2.03 1.47 33.71
C ALA A 34 -3.46 0.89 33.73
N VAL A 35 -4.24 1.11 32.66
CA VAL A 35 -5.29 0.20 32.18
C VAL A 35 -5.35 0.28 30.64
N ALA A 36 -5.40 -0.88 29.99
CA ALA A 36 -5.29 -1.08 28.55
C ALA A 36 -6.52 -0.61 27.74
N GLY A 37 -6.28 -0.08 26.52
CA GLY A 37 -7.26 -0.06 25.43
C GLY A 37 -7.29 1.19 24.53
N ALA A 38 -6.93 1.00 23.25
CA ALA A 38 -7.33 1.75 22.03
C ALA A 38 -6.75 3.15 21.70
N VAL A 39 -5.75 3.12 20.79
CA VAL A 39 -5.49 3.92 19.57
C VAL A 39 -6.06 5.35 19.46
N THR A 40 -5.17 6.35 19.57
CA THR A 40 -5.26 7.68 18.92
C THR A 40 -3.84 8.19 18.64
N GLY A 41 -3.49 8.43 17.37
CA GLY A 41 -2.19 8.96 16.95
C GLY A 41 -2.31 10.40 16.43
N ALA A 42 -1.59 11.31 17.06
CA ALA A 42 -1.23 12.63 16.54
C ALA A 42 0.29 12.73 16.65
N ALA A 43 0.97 12.89 15.52
CA ALA A 43 2.42 12.81 15.40
C ALA A 43 3.06 14.19 15.65
N THR A 44 3.26 14.53 16.91
CA THR A 44 4.42 15.34 17.31
C THR A 44 5.61 14.39 17.39
N THR A 45 6.63 14.64 16.57
CA THR A 45 7.90 13.91 16.52
C THR A 45 8.74 14.13 17.80
N ALA A 46 8.24 13.61 18.92
CA ALA A 46 9.05 13.28 20.09
C ALA A 46 9.51 11.83 19.92
N PHE A 47 10.81 11.60 19.92
CA PHE A 47 11.41 10.26 19.93
C PHE A 47 11.03 9.52 21.22
N ALA A 48 9.86 8.89 21.25
CA ALA A 48 9.49 7.95 22.29
C ALA A 48 10.14 6.59 21.97
N GLN A 49 11.29 6.32 22.59
CA GLN A 49 11.81 4.95 22.68
C GLN A 49 10.76 4.09 23.41
N GLN A 50 10.32 3.01 22.78
CA GLN A 50 9.47 2.01 23.44
C GLN A 50 10.16 1.49 24.72
N PRO A 51 9.42 1.21 25.81
CA PRO A 51 10.00 0.66 27.02
C PRO A 51 10.62 -0.72 26.75
N PHE A 52 11.92 -0.81 27.00
CA PHE A 52 12.73 -2.02 26.88
C PHE A 52 12.28 -3.07 27.89
N ASP A 53 12.00 -4.29 27.42
CA ASP A 53 11.84 -5.47 28.27
C ASP A 53 13.25 -6.01 28.63
N PRO A 54 13.69 -5.91 29.90
CA PRO A 54 15.04 -6.32 30.31
C PRO A 54 15.30 -7.83 30.23
N ALA A 55 14.30 -8.65 29.88
CA ALA A 55 14.43 -10.09 29.75
C ALA A 55 14.82 -10.58 28.34
N SER A 56 14.81 -9.73 27.31
CA SER A 56 15.26 -10.10 25.95
C SER A 56 16.62 -9.50 25.64
N ASN A 57 17.67 -10.02 26.27
CA ASN A 57 19.04 -9.81 25.82
C ASN A 57 19.32 -10.86 24.73
N PRO A 58 19.30 -10.55 23.41
CA PRO A 58 19.77 -11.51 22.43
C PRO A 58 21.26 -11.66 22.68
N ALA A 59 21.67 -12.90 23.02
CA ALA A 59 23.05 -13.29 23.17
C ALA A 59 23.93 -12.61 22.12
N ALA A 60 25.03 -12.00 22.57
CA ALA A 60 26.05 -11.38 21.73
C ALA A 60 26.29 -12.22 20.47
N GLY A 61 25.83 -11.72 19.32
CA GLY A 61 26.09 -12.34 18.03
C GLY A 61 27.60 -12.48 17.79
N PRO A 62 28.03 -13.38 16.89
CA PRO A 62 29.45 -13.60 16.61
C PRO A 62 30.14 -12.29 16.24
N ALA A 63 31.37 -12.12 16.74
CA ALA A 63 32.10 -10.88 16.59
C ALA A 63 32.40 -10.56 15.10
N PRO A 64 32.17 -9.33 14.63
CA PRO A 64 32.66 -8.83 13.35
C PRO A 64 34.18 -8.99 13.29
N SER A 65 34.68 -9.81 12.36
CA SER A 65 36.12 -9.95 12.11
C SER A 65 36.57 -8.83 11.17
N THR A 66 37.17 -7.79 11.75
CA THR A 66 37.62 -6.60 11.02
C THR A 66 38.90 -6.91 10.26
N ALA A 67 38.85 -6.95 8.93
CA ALA A 67 40.04 -6.88 8.11
C ALA A 67 40.45 -5.40 7.98
N ARG A 68 41.64 -5.07 8.52
CA ARG A 68 42.34 -3.76 8.61
C ARG A 68 41.91 -2.86 9.78
N SER A 69 42.89 -2.59 10.64
CA SER A 69 42.80 -2.05 12.01
C SER A 69 42.60 -0.53 12.12
N SER A 70 42.31 0.16 11.02
CA SER A 70 42.08 1.60 11.00
C SER A 70 41.57 2.04 9.63
N GLY A 71 40.69 3.03 9.56
CA GLY A 71 40.23 3.60 8.30
C GLY A 71 39.43 4.89 8.46
N ARG A 72 39.30 5.63 7.35
CA ARG A 72 38.48 6.85 7.29
C ARG A 72 37.10 6.54 6.74
N LEU A 73 36.11 7.14 7.38
CA LEU A 73 34.73 7.17 6.99
C LEU A 73 34.41 8.60 6.51
N PRO A 74 34.37 8.86 5.19
CA PRO A 74 33.92 10.14 4.68
C PRO A 74 32.45 10.35 5.04
N VAL A 75 32.12 11.54 5.52
CA VAL A 75 30.77 11.91 5.93
C VAL A 75 30.40 13.29 5.44
N THR A 76 29.12 13.49 5.14
CA THR A 76 28.53 14.79 4.83
C THR A 76 27.36 15.06 5.76
N ILE A 77 27.11 16.33 6.05
CA ILE A 77 25.94 16.76 6.82
C ILE A 77 24.86 17.14 5.82
N VAL A 78 23.72 16.45 5.88
CA VAL A 78 22.56 16.72 5.03
C VAL A 78 21.33 16.83 5.92
N ALA A 79 20.66 17.98 5.90
CA ALA A 79 19.47 18.27 6.70
C ALA A 79 19.59 17.86 8.19
N GLY A 80 20.75 18.16 8.80
CA GLY A 80 21.02 17.87 10.20
C GLY A 80 21.28 16.41 10.55
N LYS A 81 21.55 15.56 9.55
CA LYS A 81 21.98 14.16 9.69
C LYS A 81 23.38 13.96 9.12
N LEU A 82 24.13 13.03 9.72
CA LEU A 82 25.45 12.64 9.25
C LEU A 82 25.32 11.44 8.30
N VAL A 83 25.65 11.63 7.03
CA VAL A 83 25.46 10.65 5.96
C VAL A 83 26.81 10.15 5.45
N ALA A 84 26.95 8.83 5.31
CA ALA A 84 28.11 8.19 4.71
C ALA A 84 27.72 7.38 3.48
N ALA A 85 28.38 7.64 2.35
CA ALA A 85 28.27 6.82 1.16
C ALA A 85 29.10 5.54 1.31
N CYS A 86 28.52 4.40 0.94
CA CYS A 86 29.14 3.08 1.07
C CYS A 86 28.59 2.08 0.04
N ASP A 87 29.21 0.91 -0.01
CA ASP A 87 28.60 -0.26 -0.61
C ASP A 87 28.15 -1.25 0.46
N LEU A 88 26.90 -1.67 0.39
CA LEU A 88 26.40 -2.82 1.14
C LEU A 88 26.62 -4.08 0.31
N ALA A 89 27.34 -5.04 0.86
CA ALA A 89 27.67 -6.29 0.19
C ALA A 89 27.28 -7.51 1.02
N THR A 90 26.79 -8.52 0.32
CA THR A 90 26.66 -9.90 0.81
C THR A 90 27.50 -10.82 -0.08
N ASN A 91 27.46 -12.12 0.16
CA ASN A 91 28.09 -13.09 -0.74
C ASN A 91 27.36 -13.20 -2.10
N ALA A 92 26.16 -12.65 -2.24
CA ALA A 92 25.36 -12.74 -3.45
C ALA A 92 25.31 -11.43 -4.26
N ARG A 93 25.28 -10.28 -3.58
CA ARG A 93 25.02 -8.97 -4.20
C ARG A 93 25.82 -7.86 -3.53
N ARG A 94 26.04 -6.78 -4.28
CA ARG A 94 26.62 -5.52 -3.81
C ARG A 94 25.76 -4.39 -4.36
N ILE A 95 25.37 -3.44 -3.51
CA ILE A 95 24.61 -2.25 -3.91
C ILE A 95 25.28 -1.00 -3.33
N PRO A 96 25.42 0.08 -4.12
CA PRO A 96 25.77 1.38 -3.58
C PRO A 96 24.60 1.93 -2.76
N ALA A 97 24.92 2.59 -1.65
CA ALA A 97 23.95 3.05 -0.68
C ALA A 97 24.52 4.18 0.20
N ASN A 98 23.62 4.94 0.83
CA ASN A 98 23.95 5.85 1.91
C ASN A 98 23.49 5.28 3.26
N LEU A 99 24.24 5.56 4.32
CA LEU A 99 23.88 5.21 5.71
C LEU A 99 23.97 6.44 6.61
N PHE A 100 23.06 6.56 7.57
CA PHE A 100 23.26 7.47 8.69
C PHE A 100 24.34 6.95 9.63
N VAL A 101 25.07 7.88 10.24
CA VAL A 101 26.12 7.59 11.22
C VAL A 101 25.70 8.19 12.56
N ASP A 102 25.13 7.38 13.43
CA ASP A 102 24.52 7.80 14.71
C ASP A 102 25.33 7.25 15.91
N PHE A 103 26.34 7.99 16.35
CA PHE A 103 27.27 7.59 17.42
C PHE A 103 26.58 7.40 18.79
N ASP A 104 25.43 8.03 18.98
CA ASP A 104 24.59 7.97 20.17
C ASP A 104 23.46 6.93 20.06
N ARG A 105 23.30 6.24 18.93
CA ARG A 105 22.28 5.20 18.75
C ARG A 105 22.84 3.82 19.08
N GLN A 106 22.20 3.06 19.96
CA GLN A 106 22.62 1.72 20.37
C GLN A 106 22.28 0.63 19.32
N CYS A 107 22.52 0.88 18.04
CA CYS A 107 22.36 -0.12 16.99
C CYS A 107 23.71 -0.51 16.39
N ALA A 108 23.80 -1.73 15.83
CA ALA A 108 24.93 -2.09 14.98
C ALA A 108 24.68 -1.56 13.57
N LEU A 109 23.74 -2.19 12.87
CA LEU A 109 23.20 -1.74 11.59
C LEU A 109 21.68 -1.91 11.59
N GLU A 110 20.96 -0.84 11.31
CA GLU A 110 19.53 -0.89 10.98
C GLU A 110 19.37 -0.74 9.46
N LEU A 111 18.48 -1.53 8.84
CA LEU A 111 18.25 -1.50 7.39
C LEU A 111 16.77 -1.43 7.04
N HIS A 112 16.49 -0.78 5.91
CA HIS A 112 15.21 -0.81 5.21
C HIS A 112 14.95 -2.22 4.61
N ASN A 113 13.72 -2.75 4.70
CA ASN A 113 13.36 -4.10 4.27
C ASN A 113 13.56 -4.31 2.77
N SER A 114 13.24 -3.31 1.94
CA SER A 114 13.49 -3.39 0.50
C SER A 114 15.00 -3.58 0.18
N ALA A 115 15.88 -2.94 0.94
CA ALA A 115 17.33 -3.10 0.79
C ALA A 115 17.77 -4.49 1.29
N ALA A 116 17.20 -4.97 2.40
CA ALA A 116 17.45 -6.32 2.92
C ALA A 116 17.00 -7.42 1.92
N GLY A 117 15.80 -7.27 1.36
CA GLY A 117 15.26 -8.14 0.31
C GLY A 117 16.06 -8.09 -0.99
N ARG A 118 16.50 -6.90 -1.43
CA ARG A 118 17.41 -6.75 -2.58
C ARG A 118 18.76 -7.42 -2.34
N GLN A 119 19.25 -7.45 -1.10
CA GLN A 119 20.45 -8.22 -0.71
C GLN A 119 20.18 -9.72 -0.50
N ALA A 120 18.92 -10.14 -0.65
CA ALA A 120 18.45 -11.50 -0.42
C ALA A 120 18.88 -12.01 0.97
N LEU A 121 18.73 -11.14 1.98
CA LEU A 121 18.98 -11.46 3.39
C LEU A 121 17.84 -12.24 4.03
N ASP A 122 16.63 -12.15 3.47
CA ASP A 122 15.39 -12.73 4.01
C ASP A 122 14.97 -14.05 3.34
N VAL A 123 15.93 -14.80 2.79
CA VAL A 123 15.62 -16.11 2.19
C VAL A 123 15.38 -17.12 3.32
N GLU A 124 14.12 -17.51 3.52
CA GLU A 124 13.76 -18.65 4.37
C GLU A 124 14.61 -19.88 3.98
N GLY A 125 15.37 -20.42 4.95
CA GLY A 125 16.23 -21.58 4.76
C GLY A 125 17.72 -21.28 4.48
N ALA A 126 18.15 -20.03 4.44
CA ALA A 126 19.58 -19.70 4.37
C ALA A 126 20.29 -20.00 5.71
N ASN A 127 20.97 -21.13 5.78
CA ASN A 127 21.85 -21.50 6.89
C ASN A 127 23.30 -21.67 6.38
N PRO A 128 24.27 -20.87 6.83
CA PRO A 128 24.18 -19.81 7.84
C PRO A 128 23.53 -18.50 7.34
N PRO A 129 23.06 -17.62 8.26
CA PRO A 129 22.57 -16.28 7.90
C PRO A 129 23.64 -15.53 7.11
N ARG A 130 23.22 -14.83 6.05
CA ARG A 130 24.14 -14.13 5.15
C ARG A 130 24.76 -12.94 5.87
N GLU A 131 26.09 -12.96 5.97
CA GLU A 131 26.88 -11.87 6.54
C GLU A 131 26.76 -10.60 5.68
N VAL A 132 26.48 -9.47 6.33
CA VAL A 132 26.51 -8.15 5.71
C VAL A 132 27.89 -7.55 5.90
N ARG A 133 28.47 -7.05 4.80
CA ARG A 133 29.68 -6.24 4.78
C ARG A 133 29.33 -4.81 4.37
N ILE A 134 29.86 -3.84 5.11
CA ILE A 134 29.75 -2.41 4.79
C ILE A 134 31.12 -1.95 4.32
N ILE A 135 31.20 -1.51 3.06
CA ILE A 135 32.45 -1.16 2.40
C ILE A 135 32.48 0.35 2.19
N PHE A 136 33.38 1.02 2.90
CA PHE A 136 33.77 2.41 2.68
C PHE A 136 35.09 2.45 1.89
N PRO A 137 35.53 3.62 1.38
CA PRO A 137 36.76 3.71 0.59
C PRO A 137 38.01 3.12 1.26
N ASP A 138 38.19 3.40 2.56
CA ASP A 138 39.38 3.00 3.33
C ASP A 138 39.09 1.97 4.45
N LEU A 139 37.85 1.49 4.54
CA LEU A 139 37.39 0.66 5.66
C LEU A 139 36.35 -0.37 5.21
N GLU A 140 36.51 -1.61 5.65
CA GLU A 140 35.51 -2.66 5.47
C GLU A 140 35.07 -3.21 6.83
N LEU A 141 33.77 -3.17 7.09
CA LEU A 141 33.14 -3.72 8.28
C LEU A 141 32.44 -5.03 7.91
N SER A 142 32.90 -6.14 8.45
CA SER A 142 32.38 -7.48 8.16
C SER A 142 31.58 -8.07 9.32
N ASN A 143 30.71 -9.04 9.04
CA ASN A 143 29.82 -9.73 10.00
C ASN A 143 28.98 -8.76 10.85
N VAL A 144 28.39 -7.77 10.19
CA VAL A 144 27.53 -6.80 10.86
C VAL A 144 26.12 -7.39 11.04
N GLY A 145 25.69 -7.55 12.28
CA GLY A 145 24.31 -7.94 12.61
C GLY A 145 23.33 -6.82 12.25
N ARG A 146 22.17 -7.18 11.70
CA ARG A 146 21.13 -6.22 11.29
C ARG A 146 19.93 -6.20 12.23
N ALA A 147 19.28 -5.05 12.31
CA ALA A 147 17.93 -4.84 12.82
C ALA A 147 17.07 -4.13 11.77
N HIS A 148 15.75 -4.05 12.01
CA HIS A 148 14.84 -3.28 11.17
C HIS A 148 15.00 -1.78 11.49
N GLY A 149 15.20 -0.97 10.45
CA GLY A 149 15.22 0.48 10.57
C GLY A 149 13.84 1.10 10.45
N ASP A 150 13.75 2.40 10.75
CA ASP A 150 12.57 3.22 10.53
C ASP A 150 12.40 3.51 9.02
N GLU A 151 11.52 2.76 8.38
CA GLU A 151 11.38 2.77 6.92
C GLU A 151 10.80 4.08 6.40
N ASP A 152 9.81 4.63 7.11
CA ASP A 152 9.15 5.86 6.74
C ASP A 152 10.16 7.02 6.80
N PHE A 153 10.94 7.10 7.87
CA PHE A 153 11.98 8.12 8.00
C PHE A 153 13.06 8.01 6.90
N LEU A 154 13.53 6.80 6.59
CA LEU A 154 14.55 6.58 5.56
C LEU A 154 14.04 6.94 4.15
N ASN A 155 12.77 6.59 3.85
CA ASN A 155 12.13 6.92 2.59
C ASN A 155 11.90 8.41 2.45
N ASP A 156 11.39 9.08 3.48
CA ASP A 156 11.15 10.52 3.45
C ASP A 156 12.46 11.30 3.33
N PHE A 157 13.49 10.94 4.10
CA PHE A 157 14.78 11.60 3.98
C PHE A 157 15.37 11.44 2.58
N THR A 158 15.31 10.24 2.02
CA THR A 158 15.76 9.98 0.64
C THR A 158 14.95 10.79 -0.37
N LYS A 159 13.62 10.88 -0.19
CA LYS A 159 12.71 11.63 -1.06
C LYS A 159 13.08 13.12 -1.08
N TYR A 160 13.24 13.72 0.08
CA TYR A 160 13.45 15.16 0.20
C TYR A 160 14.90 15.60 -0.05
N HIS A 161 15.88 14.70 0.12
CA HIS A 161 17.30 15.04 0.05
C HIS A 161 18.11 14.26 -1.00
N SER A 162 17.43 13.69 -2.01
CA SER A 162 18.06 12.87 -3.05
C SER A 162 19.15 13.59 -3.86
N HIS A 163 19.07 14.90 -4.03
CA HIS A 163 20.12 15.64 -4.74
C HIS A 163 21.38 15.80 -3.87
N GLU A 164 21.21 16.03 -2.57
CA GLU A 164 22.27 16.29 -1.61
C GLU A 164 23.05 15.02 -1.23
N ILE A 165 22.37 13.87 -1.16
CA ILE A 165 22.99 12.56 -0.86
C ILE A 165 23.49 11.82 -2.12
N GLY A 166 23.23 12.37 -3.31
CA GLY A 166 23.46 11.71 -4.60
C GLY A 166 22.37 10.69 -4.96
N GLU A 167 22.47 10.07 -6.14
CA GLU A 167 21.42 9.18 -6.70
C GLU A 167 21.15 7.90 -5.87
N ASN A 168 21.94 7.64 -4.83
CA ASN A 168 21.77 6.47 -3.97
C ASN A 168 20.90 6.79 -2.74
N ALA A 169 19.94 5.91 -2.44
CA ALA A 169 19.08 6.06 -1.27
C ALA A 169 19.84 5.92 0.06
N VAL A 170 19.34 6.57 1.11
CA VAL A 170 19.69 6.19 2.49
C VAL A 170 18.91 4.94 2.84
N VAL A 171 19.61 3.86 3.14
CA VAL A 171 18.98 2.53 3.34
C VAL A 171 19.11 2.02 4.77
N GLY A 172 19.74 2.79 5.66
CA GLY A 172 19.98 2.36 7.03
C GLY A 172 20.81 3.30 7.87
N THR A 173 21.14 2.83 9.07
CA THR A 173 21.91 3.56 10.09
C THR A 173 22.96 2.64 10.71
N ILE A 174 24.19 3.12 10.85
CA ILE A 174 25.21 2.51 11.71
C ILE A 174 25.31 3.28 13.02
N GLY A 175 25.46 2.54 14.12
CA GLY A 175 25.47 3.15 15.45
C GLY A 175 26.60 2.68 16.36
N ALA A 176 26.45 3.02 17.65
CA ALA A 176 27.39 2.69 18.71
C ALA A 176 27.68 1.19 18.81
N GLY A 177 26.77 0.30 18.40
CA GLY A 177 27.00 -1.15 18.38
C GLY A 177 28.22 -1.58 17.55
N ILE A 178 28.65 -0.74 16.60
CA ILE A 178 29.90 -0.88 15.85
C ILE A 178 30.93 0.15 16.29
N LEU A 179 30.57 1.45 16.28
CA LEU A 179 31.51 2.56 16.44
C LEU A 179 32.22 2.54 17.80
N SER A 180 31.53 2.06 18.84
CA SER A 180 32.03 2.00 20.21
C SER A 180 33.21 1.04 20.42
N ARG A 181 33.51 0.20 19.42
CA ARG A 181 34.62 -0.77 19.41
C ARG A 181 35.95 -0.17 18.93
N TYR A 182 35.93 1.07 18.48
CA TYR A 182 37.09 1.77 17.93
C TYR A 182 37.52 2.91 18.84
N HIS A 183 38.76 3.35 18.64
CA HIS A 183 39.14 4.71 18.97
C HIS A 183 38.60 5.62 17.86
N VAL A 184 37.72 6.54 18.23
CA VAL A 184 36.98 7.36 17.26
C VAL A 184 37.49 8.79 17.31
N THR A 185 37.90 9.33 16.16
CA THR A 185 38.06 10.77 15.99
C THR A 185 36.96 11.28 15.07
N ILE A 186 36.17 12.24 15.55
CA ILE A 186 35.17 12.95 14.75
C ILE A 186 35.77 14.30 14.34
N ASP A 187 35.91 14.53 13.04
CA ASP A 187 36.49 15.76 12.47
C ASP A 187 35.62 16.23 11.30
N LEU A 188 34.46 16.78 11.62
CA LEU A 188 33.45 17.17 10.63
C LEU A 188 33.88 18.39 9.81
N ALA A 189 34.72 19.27 10.36
CA ALA A 189 35.34 20.37 9.63
C ALA A 189 36.16 19.88 8.42
N ASN A 190 36.68 18.66 8.49
CA ASN A 190 37.39 17.99 7.38
C ASN A 190 36.56 16.86 6.73
N GLY A 191 35.30 16.66 7.14
CA GLY A 191 34.36 15.73 6.50
C GLY A 191 34.63 14.24 6.74
N TYR A 192 35.21 13.85 7.88
CA TYR A 192 35.46 12.43 8.15
C TYR A 192 35.30 12.02 9.62
N LEU A 193 35.01 10.73 9.81
CA LEU A 193 35.26 10.00 11.05
C LEU A 193 36.47 9.07 10.84
N GLN A 194 37.44 9.11 11.74
CA GLN A 194 38.54 8.16 11.76
C GLN A 194 38.22 7.09 12.79
N LEU A 195 38.23 5.83 12.36
CA LEU A 195 38.09 4.67 13.22
C LEU A 195 39.45 3.98 13.30
N ASP A 196 40.09 4.01 14.46
CA ASP A 196 41.37 3.35 14.73
C ASP A 196 41.19 2.22 15.73
N ALA A 197 42.15 1.30 15.77
CA ALA A 197 42.20 0.28 16.82
C ALA A 197 42.17 0.93 18.22
N PRO A 198 41.48 0.30 19.21
CA PRO A 198 41.48 0.79 20.58
C PRO A 198 42.89 1.05 21.12
N ARG A 199 43.06 2.16 21.85
CA ARG A 199 44.34 2.49 22.49
C ARG A 199 44.70 1.41 23.52
N THR A 200 46.00 1.21 23.75
CA THR A 200 46.45 0.38 24.86
C THR A 200 46.29 1.13 26.18
N GLN A 201 45.96 0.40 27.24
CA GLN A 201 45.78 0.98 28.57
C GLN A 201 47.05 1.70 29.04
N GLY A 202 46.92 2.96 29.45
CA GLY A 202 48.04 3.81 29.89
C GLY A 202 48.87 4.44 28.78
N ALA A 203 48.55 4.25 27.50
CA ALA A 203 49.34 4.74 26.37
C ALA A 203 49.33 6.26 26.18
N ASN A 204 48.36 6.96 26.77
CA ASN A 204 48.28 8.42 26.82
C ASN A 204 47.52 8.83 28.09
N ALA A 205 48.20 8.85 29.25
CA ALA A 205 47.69 9.62 30.38
C ALA A 205 47.76 11.10 29.99
N ALA A 206 46.65 11.84 30.13
CA ALA A 206 46.43 13.26 29.82
C ALA A 206 47.73 14.04 29.59
N ARG A 207 47.92 14.59 28.37
CA ARG A 207 49.13 15.37 28.08
C ARG A 207 49.10 16.64 28.93
N ALA A 208 50.21 16.96 29.59
CA ALA A 208 50.41 18.19 30.36
C ALA A 208 50.54 19.42 29.44
N VAL A 209 49.52 19.70 28.63
CA VAL A 209 49.32 20.99 27.97
C VAL A 209 48.55 21.87 28.97
N SER A 210 48.88 23.16 29.08
CA SER A 210 48.02 24.09 29.82
C SER A 210 46.66 24.15 29.11
N PRO A 211 45.57 23.63 29.70
CA PRO A 211 44.29 23.50 29.00
C PRO A 211 43.77 24.89 28.64
N SER A 212 43.29 25.03 27.42
CA SER A 212 42.63 26.25 26.93
C SER A 212 41.22 25.89 26.45
N ALA A 213 40.36 26.88 26.24
CA ALA A 213 39.02 26.64 25.67
C ALA A 213 39.06 26.03 24.25
N ASP A 214 40.21 26.05 23.57
CA ASP A 214 40.38 25.57 22.19
C ASP A 214 41.15 24.24 22.08
N ASP A 215 41.82 23.78 23.14
CA ASP A 215 42.50 22.48 23.18
C ASP A 215 42.59 22.01 24.64
N PHE A 216 41.84 20.97 24.98
CA PHE A 216 41.79 20.42 26.32
C PHE A 216 41.37 18.94 26.32
N ASP A 217 41.80 18.23 27.37
CA ASP A 217 41.36 16.88 27.69
C ASP A 217 40.27 16.96 28.77
N VAL A 218 39.22 16.13 28.64
CA VAL A 218 38.15 16.00 29.64
C VAL A 218 37.92 14.52 29.94
N PRO A 219 37.79 14.12 31.23
CA PRO A 219 37.45 12.74 31.55
C PRO A 219 36.06 12.41 31.00
N ILE A 220 35.86 11.16 30.56
CA ILE A 220 34.55 10.67 30.10
C ILE A 220 34.03 9.55 30.97
N THR A 221 32.72 9.54 31.19
CA THR A 221 31.99 8.37 31.66
C THR A 221 31.40 7.64 30.45
N LEU A 222 31.31 6.31 30.54
CA LEU A 222 30.60 5.50 29.54
C LEU A 222 29.44 4.84 30.28
N ASP A 223 28.24 5.26 29.94
CA ASP A 223 27.00 4.71 30.48
C ASP A 223 26.02 4.50 29.32
N SER A 224 25.30 3.38 29.35
CA SER A 224 24.33 3.04 28.32
C SER A 224 24.93 3.15 26.90
N GLY A 225 26.19 2.73 26.73
CA GLY A 225 26.91 2.78 25.46
C GLY A 225 27.32 4.18 24.97
N LEU A 226 26.82 5.25 25.59
CA LEU A 226 27.10 6.64 25.24
C LEU A 226 28.42 7.12 25.84
N VAL A 227 28.93 8.23 25.28
CA VAL A 227 30.09 8.96 25.80
C VAL A 227 29.58 10.23 26.46
N TRP A 228 29.90 10.38 27.74
CA TRP A 228 29.41 11.46 28.59
C TRP A 228 30.55 12.36 29.03
N LEU A 229 30.35 13.67 28.90
CA LEU A 229 31.28 14.72 29.29
C LEU A 229 30.74 15.43 30.54
N PRO A 230 31.53 15.56 31.62
CA PRO A 230 31.10 16.27 32.80
C PRO A 230 30.85 17.75 32.47
N ALA A 231 29.71 18.25 32.92
CA ALA A 231 29.23 19.58 32.62
C ALA A 231 28.74 20.30 33.89
N ARG A 232 28.84 21.64 33.87
CA ARG A 232 28.37 22.52 34.96
C ARG A 232 27.56 23.68 34.42
N LEU A 233 26.47 23.96 35.10
CA LEU A 233 25.56 25.08 34.86
C LEU A 233 25.63 26.07 36.05
N PRO A 234 24.97 27.23 35.98
CA PRO A 234 24.80 28.14 37.11
C PRO A 234 24.13 27.45 38.31
N GLY A 235 24.23 28.06 39.49
CA GLY A 235 23.57 27.55 40.70
C GLY A 235 24.16 26.25 41.27
N ASP A 236 25.44 25.96 40.98
CA ASP A 236 26.15 24.72 41.37
C ASP A 236 25.53 23.44 40.79
N VAL A 237 24.70 23.56 39.74
CA VAL A 237 24.14 22.41 39.02
C VAL A 237 25.26 21.69 38.26
N THR A 238 25.51 20.44 38.64
CA THR A 238 26.49 19.55 38.01
C THR A 238 25.80 18.36 37.37
N GLY A 239 26.29 17.92 36.21
CA GLY A 239 25.84 16.70 35.58
C GLY A 239 26.73 16.33 34.39
N ALA A 240 26.17 15.66 33.39
CA ALA A 240 26.90 15.27 32.19
C ALA A 240 26.11 15.53 30.90
N MET A 241 26.84 15.86 29.84
CA MET A 241 26.33 15.99 28.47
C MET A 241 26.78 14.79 27.65
N ALA A 242 25.85 14.09 27.00
CA ALA A 242 26.19 13.05 26.05
C ALA A 242 26.80 13.65 24.77
N LEU A 243 27.56 12.86 24.01
CA LEU A 243 28.03 13.21 22.67
C LEU A 243 27.27 12.39 21.63
N GLY A 244 26.69 13.04 20.61
CA GLY A 244 25.90 12.38 19.58
C GLY A 244 26.08 12.94 18.18
N THR A 245 25.69 12.14 17.20
CA THR A 245 25.65 12.51 15.77
C THR A 245 24.29 12.23 15.12
N SER A 246 23.30 11.76 15.90
CA SER A 246 21.94 11.52 15.41
C SER A 246 21.16 12.81 15.08
N ARG A 247 21.63 13.98 15.52
CA ARG A 247 20.96 15.27 15.32
C ARG A 247 21.93 16.42 15.25
N HIS A 248 21.48 17.51 14.64
CA HIS A 248 22.25 18.75 14.55
C HIS A 248 22.37 19.48 15.88
N ASP A 249 21.23 19.67 16.55
CA ASP A 249 21.12 20.57 17.69
C ASP A 249 21.81 20.00 18.93
N ALA A 250 22.46 20.88 19.70
CA ALA A 250 22.80 20.56 21.08
C ALA A 250 21.55 20.73 21.93
N LEU A 251 21.13 19.67 22.61
CA LEU A 251 19.96 19.70 23.48
C LEU A 251 20.37 19.93 24.92
N ILE A 252 19.49 20.60 25.66
CA ILE A 252 19.54 20.71 27.11
C ILE A 252 18.17 20.30 27.67
N ASP A 253 18.17 19.61 28.81
CA ASP A 253 16.94 19.17 29.46
C ASP A 253 16.06 20.39 29.81
N GLU A 254 14.82 20.39 29.30
CA GLU A 254 13.85 21.46 29.52
C GLU A 254 13.61 21.74 31.01
N LEU A 255 13.55 20.71 31.85
CA LEU A 255 13.30 20.87 33.29
C LEU A 255 14.46 21.60 33.98
N VAL A 256 15.69 21.33 33.52
CA VAL A 256 16.89 21.96 34.07
C VAL A 256 16.92 23.44 33.72
N VAL A 257 16.54 23.82 32.49
CA VAL A 257 16.57 25.23 32.09
C VAL A 257 15.40 26.02 32.62
N ASP A 258 14.25 25.39 32.86
CA ASP A 258 13.12 25.99 33.58
C ASP A 258 13.51 26.33 35.03
N ASP A 259 14.19 25.41 35.73
CA ASP A 259 14.71 25.66 37.08
C ASP A 259 15.73 26.80 37.15
N LEU A 260 16.39 27.09 36.02
CA LEU A 260 17.36 28.17 35.86
C LEU A 260 16.76 29.49 35.34
N ASP A 261 15.44 29.57 35.14
CA ASP A 261 14.74 30.72 34.54
C ASP A 261 15.28 31.08 33.15
N ALA A 262 15.68 30.06 32.38
CA ALA A 262 16.23 30.17 31.03
C ALA A 262 15.51 29.24 30.04
N PRO A 263 14.17 29.28 29.95
CA PRO A 263 13.37 28.28 29.23
C PRO A 263 13.67 28.20 27.73
N ALA A 264 14.32 29.21 27.13
CA ALA A 264 14.79 29.19 25.75
C ALA A 264 16.20 28.58 25.58
N GLY A 265 16.74 27.98 26.64
CA GLY A 265 18.08 27.40 26.72
C GLY A 265 19.19 28.46 26.78
N ASP A 266 18.84 29.70 27.10
CA ASP A 266 19.69 30.89 27.17
C ASP A 266 20.40 31.02 28.53
N VAL A 267 20.93 29.90 28.99
CA VAL A 267 21.69 29.81 30.25
C VAL A 267 22.94 30.71 30.22
N GLU A 268 23.32 31.24 31.38
CA GLU A 268 24.49 32.13 31.52
C GLU A 268 25.79 31.46 31.07
N PHE A 269 25.99 30.17 31.43
CA PHE A 269 27.11 29.36 30.96
C PHE A 269 26.75 27.87 30.98
N LEU A 270 27.40 27.08 30.12
CA LEU A 270 27.43 25.61 30.20
C LEU A 270 28.89 25.16 30.04
N ARG A 271 29.54 24.81 31.14
CA ARG A 271 30.98 24.50 31.15
C ARG A 271 31.28 23.03 30.96
N ILE A 272 32.12 22.71 29.97
CA ILE A 272 32.78 21.41 29.81
C ILE A 272 34.29 21.65 29.83
N GLY A 273 34.95 21.24 30.91
CA GLY A 273 36.34 21.64 31.16
C GLY A 273 36.50 23.17 31.16
N PRO A 274 37.44 23.75 30.40
CA PRO A 274 37.61 25.20 30.27
C PRO A 274 36.69 25.87 29.24
N LEU A 275 35.92 25.10 28.46
CA LEU A 275 35.04 25.63 27.41
C LEU A 275 33.66 25.97 28.00
N ASP A 276 33.17 27.16 27.67
CA ASP A 276 31.76 27.52 27.84
C ASP A 276 31.00 27.29 26.53
N VAL A 277 30.23 26.20 26.49
CA VAL A 277 29.50 25.74 25.31
C VAL A 277 28.37 26.72 24.93
N ALA A 278 27.78 27.43 25.91
CA ALA A 278 26.70 28.38 25.67
C ALA A 278 27.15 29.60 24.84
N THR A 279 28.46 29.85 24.74
CA THR A 279 29.03 30.94 23.92
C THR A 279 29.25 30.57 22.46
N VAL A 280 29.15 29.28 22.12
CA VAL A 280 29.43 28.76 20.77
C VAL A 280 28.23 28.06 20.14
N LEU A 281 27.24 27.63 20.94
CA LEU A 281 26.04 26.93 20.48
C LEU A 281 24.78 27.49 21.10
N ALA A 282 23.70 27.52 20.33
CA ALA A 282 22.35 27.63 20.87
C ALA A 282 21.95 26.26 21.43
N LEU A 283 21.59 26.24 22.72
CA LEU A 283 21.10 25.03 23.39
C LEU A 283 19.60 24.96 23.19
N ARG A 284 19.13 23.86 22.59
CA ARG A 284 17.71 23.58 22.34
C ARG A 284 17.09 22.89 23.56
N PRO A 285 16.12 23.53 24.24
CA PRO A 285 15.36 22.88 25.30
C PRO A 285 14.52 21.74 24.72
N GLU A 286 14.67 20.53 25.25
CA GLU A 286 13.82 19.37 24.95
C GLU A 286 13.72 18.46 26.18
N PRO A 287 12.63 17.68 26.31
CA PRO A 287 12.54 16.66 27.36
C PRO A 287 13.66 15.63 27.19
N SER A 288 14.48 15.44 28.24
CA SER A 288 15.55 14.43 28.21
C SER A 288 14.99 13.06 28.58
N THR A 289 15.13 12.08 27.68
CA THR A 289 14.92 10.66 27.99
C THR A 289 16.20 9.95 28.40
N LEU A 290 17.33 10.66 28.41
CA LEU A 290 18.63 10.09 28.73
C LEU A 290 18.82 10.00 30.24
N ALA A 291 19.45 8.92 30.69
CA ALA A 291 19.80 8.72 32.08
C ALA A 291 21.33 8.68 32.24
N HIS A 292 21.83 9.34 33.28
CA HIS A 292 23.22 9.28 33.70
C HIS A 292 23.29 9.33 35.24
N PRO A 293 24.17 8.56 35.91
CA PRO A 293 24.25 8.52 37.37
C PRO A 293 24.49 9.88 38.04
N ASP A 294 25.24 10.76 37.40
CA ASP A 294 25.55 12.10 37.91
C ASP A 294 24.52 13.18 37.46
N GLY A 295 23.43 12.77 36.79
CA GLY A 295 22.45 13.66 36.16
C GLY A 295 22.75 13.87 34.67
N ALA A 296 21.77 13.61 33.81
CA ALA A 296 21.87 13.84 32.37
C ALA A 296 21.34 15.24 32.06
N LEU A 297 22.23 16.15 31.63
CA LEU A 297 21.85 17.54 31.30
C LEU A 297 21.43 17.71 29.84
N GLY A 298 21.78 16.77 28.96
CA GLY A 298 21.46 16.84 27.54
C GLY A 298 22.47 16.12 26.66
N ILE A 299 22.51 16.51 25.38
CA ILE A 299 23.38 15.92 24.36
C ILE A 299 23.97 16.99 23.45
N LEU A 300 25.26 16.89 23.14
CA LEU A 300 25.94 17.70 22.14
C LEU A 300 25.78 17.04 20.78
N GLY A 301 25.10 17.72 19.85
CA GLY A 301 24.87 17.25 18.48
C GLY A 301 25.95 17.64 17.48
N ILE A 302 25.65 17.48 16.19
CA ILE A 302 26.56 17.77 15.07
C ILE A 302 27.05 19.22 15.08
N GLY A 303 26.23 20.20 15.47
CA GLY A 303 26.66 21.61 15.50
C GLY A 303 27.87 21.85 16.43
N PHE A 304 27.98 21.09 17.52
CA PHE A 304 29.20 21.08 18.35
C PHE A 304 30.39 20.49 17.59
N LEU A 305 30.18 19.34 16.95
CA LEU A 305 31.19 18.58 16.22
C LEU A 305 31.68 19.27 14.93
N GLU A 306 30.93 20.22 14.40
CA GLU A 306 31.38 21.10 13.30
C GLU A 306 32.40 22.14 13.75
N SER A 307 32.36 22.55 15.03
CA SER A 307 33.30 23.51 15.62
C SER A 307 34.52 22.85 16.25
N PHE A 308 34.38 21.59 16.69
CA PHE A 308 35.40 20.88 17.44
C PHE A 308 35.69 19.50 16.87
N ARG A 309 36.98 19.22 16.69
CA ARG A 309 37.49 17.86 16.53
C ARG A 309 37.48 17.17 17.88
N VAL A 310 36.84 16.01 17.96
CA VAL A 310 36.71 15.23 19.20
C VAL A 310 37.37 13.86 19.01
N GLU A 311 38.41 13.59 19.79
CA GLU A 311 39.10 12.30 19.85
C GLU A 311 38.68 11.56 21.12
N ILE A 312 38.10 10.37 20.98
CA ILE A 312 37.46 9.61 22.06
C ILE A 312 38.31 8.39 22.39
N ASP A 313 38.88 8.36 23.59
CA ASP A 313 39.58 7.20 24.13
C ASP A 313 38.72 6.50 25.21
N ARG A 314 37.95 5.51 24.75
CA ARG A 314 37.07 4.71 25.61
C ARG A 314 37.83 3.80 26.57
N VAL A 315 39.09 3.46 26.26
CA VAL A 315 39.95 2.59 27.10
C VAL A 315 40.53 3.39 28.26
N ASN A 316 41.08 4.57 27.98
CA ASN A 316 41.68 5.44 28.99
C ASN A 316 40.70 6.46 29.59
N ARG A 317 39.43 6.45 29.16
CA ARG A 317 38.33 7.26 29.70
C ARG A 317 38.58 8.76 29.65
N PHE A 318 39.05 9.25 28.50
CA PHE A 318 39.10 10.68 28.22
C PHE A 318 38.64 10.98 26.79
N ALA A 319 38.19 12.22 26.59
CA ALA A 319 38.02 12.81 25.27
C ALA A 319 38.94 14.02 25.15
N ARG A 320 39.58 14.18 24.00
CA ARG A 320 40.32 15.39 23.64
C ARG A 320 39.46 16.23 22.72
N ILE A 321 39.27 17.49 23.08
CA ILE A 321 38.47 18.46 22.34
C ILE A 321 39.42 19.52 21.80
N GLN A 322 39.42 19.69 20.47
CA GLN A 322 40.24 20.68 19.78
C GLN A 322 39.37 21.51 18.85
N ARG A 323 39.45 22.85 18.94
CA ARG A 323 38.74 23.72 18.01
C ARG A 323 39.29 23.52 16.60
N SER A 324 38.48 22.98 15.72
CA SER A 324 38.83 22.71 14.32
C SER A 324 38.31 23.81 13.39
N ALA A 325 37.20 24.45 13.76
CA ALA A 325 36.64 25.59 13.04
C ALA A 325 36.10 26.64 14.02
N LYS A 326 36.09 27.91 13.59
CA LYS A 326 35.46 29.00 14.33
C LYS A 326 34.16 29.38 13.63
N GLN A 327 33.08 28.71 14.02
CA GLN A 327 31.73 29.04 13.55
C GLN A 327 31.20 30.28 14.29
N PRO A 328 30.40 31.13 13.63
CA PRO A 328 29.64 32.17 14.32
C PRO A 328 28.62 31.52 15.28
N PHE A 329 28.28 32.22 16.36
CA PHE A 329 27.20 31.77 17.23
C PHE A 329 25.88 31.72 16.44
N PRO A 330 25.10 30.62 16.51
CA PRO A 330 23.86 30.46 15.75
C PRO A 330 22.72 31.28 16.40
N ALA A 331 22.72 32.59 16.12
CA ALA A 331 21.76 33.54 16.69
C ALA A 331 20.32 33.32 16.18
N ASP A 332 20.18 32.81 14.96
CA ASP A 332 18.93 32.37 14.36
C ASP A 332 18.35 31.17 15.11
N ASP A 333 19.15 30.14 15.39
CA ASP A 333 18.69 28.99 16.21
C ASP A 333 18.21 29.44 17.59
N ARG A 334 18.98 30.31 18.26
CA ARG A 334 18.60 30.89 19.55
C ARG A 334 17.28 31.67 19.45
N ALA A 335 17.08 32.44 18.38
CA ALA A 335 15.85 33.19 18.16
C ALA A 335 14.65 32.26 17.94
N PHE A 336 14.83 31.15 17.22
CA PHE A 336 13.76 30.17 17.04
C PHE A 336 13.40 29.47 18.35
N PHE A 337 14.38 29.05 19.16
CA PHE A 337 14.11 28.42 20.46
C PHE A 337 13.35 29.37 21.39
N ALA A 338 13.71 30.65 21.40
CA ALA A 338 12.96 31.68 22.12
C ALA A 338 11.53 31.89 21.57
N ALA A 339 11.32 31.73 20.26
CA ALA A 339 9.99 31.80 19.66
C ALA A 339 9.13 30.58 20.03
N ARG A 340 9.70 29.36 20.02
CA ARG A 340 9.02 28.12 20.40
C ARG A 340 8.45 28.18 21.81
N VAL A 341 9.24 28.64 22.77
CA VAL A 341 8.86 28.74 24.20
C VAL A 341 7.66 29.66 24.42
N ARG A 342 7.45 30.65 23.55
CA ARG A 342 6.30 31.55 23.68
C ARG A 342 4.98 30.87 23.33
N GLU A 343 5.01 29.78 22.57
CA GLU A 343 3.82 29.07 22.09
C GLU A 343 2.81 29.99 21.36
N GLU A 344 3.29 31.05 20.72
CA GLU A 344 2.48 32.07 20.04
C GLU A 344 2.82 32.13 18.55
N ALA A 345 1.81 32.07 17.66
CA ALA A 345 2.03 32.16 16.22
C ALA A 345 2.75 33.45 15.81
N ALA A 346 2.49 34.57 16.49
CA ALA A 346 3.14 35.86 16.23
C ALA A 346 4.65 35.83 16.48
N ALA A 347 5.12 35.05 17.46
CA ALA A 347 6.54 34.90 17.73
C ALA A 347 7.24 34.08 16.63
N THR A 348 6.60 33.00 16.18
CA THR A 348 7.09 32.17 15.08
C THR A 348 7.09 32.93 13.74
N GLU A 349 6.05 33.74 13.47
CA GLU A 349 6.02 34.64 12.30
C GLU A 349 7.16 35.65 12.34
N ALA A 350 7.39 36.29 13.50
CA ALA A 350 8.50 37.24 13.65
C ALA A 350 9.86 36.58 13.42
N PHE A 351 10.05 35.32 13.85
CA PHE A 351 11.25 34.55 13.53
C PHE A 351 11.40 34.32 12.03
N LEU A 352 10.35 33.81 11.36
CA LEU A 352 10.36 33.55 9.92
C LEU A 352 10.60 34.81 9.08
N ASP A 353 10.12 35.96 9.54
CA ASP A 353 10.35 37.25 8.87
C ASP A 353 11.78 37.77 9.07
N ALA A 354 12.36 37.57 10.26
CA ALA A 354 13.72 37.99 10.56
C ALA A 354 14.77 37.06 9.93
N TRP A 355 14.45 35.77 9.78
CA TRP A 355 15.39 34.71 9.39
C TRP A 355 14.81 33.77 8.32
N PRO A 356 14.40 34.27 7.13
CA PRO A 356 13.73 33.45 6.12
C PRO A 356 14.59 32.30 5.56
N GLU A 357 15.92 32.44 5.60
CA GLU A 357 16.88 31.46 5.09
C GLU A 357 17.57 30.64 6.20
N ALA A 358 17.09 30.73 7.45
CA ALA A 358 17.63 29.92 8.53
C ALA A 358 17.38 28.43 8.28
N ARG A 359 18.27 27.57 8.79
CA ARG A 359 18.12 26.11 8.63
C ARG A 359 16.82 25.58 9.27
N LEU A 360 16.30 26.29 10.27
CA LEU A 360 15.08 25.97 11.01
C LEU A 360 13.81 26.60 10.41
N THR A 361 13.91 27.31 9.28
CA THR A 361 12.74 27.92 8.61
C THR A 361 11.64 26.91 8.34
N GLU A 362 11.99 25.71 7.87
CA GLU A 362 10.99 24.66 7.59
C GLU A 362 10.28 24.21 8.87
N GLU A 363 11.04 23.92 9.93
CA GLU A 363 10.48 23.50 11.22
C GLU A 363 9.60 24.59 11.82
N ALA A 364 10.06 25.84 11.77
CA ALA A 364 9.30 27.00 12.22
C ALA A 364 8.02 27.20 11.40
N ALA A 365 8.06 27.02 10.08
CA ALA A 365 6.88 27.13 9.25
C ALA A 365 5.88 26.00 9.51
N ARG A 366 6.34 24.77 9.79
CA ARG A 366 5.47 23.67 10.22
C ARG A 366 4.79 23.98 11.56
N LEU A 367 5.56 24.46 12.54
CA LEU A 367 5.06 24.87 13.85
C LEU A 367 4.04 26.00 13.72
N LEU A 368 4.26 26.96 12.82
CA LEU A 368 3.31 28.03 12.58
C LEU A 368 1.95 27.49 12.09
N VAL A 369 1.93 26.46 11.23
CA VAL A 369 0.68 25.82 10.81
C VAL A 369 -0.04 25.21 12.02
N ASP A 370 0.67 24.50 12.90
CA ASP A 370 0.10 23.90 14.11
C ASP A 370 -0.46 24.96 15.05
N GLN A 371 0.31 26.02 15.34
CA GLN A 371 -0.13 27.12 16.19
C GLN A 371 -1.37 27.82 15.62
N ARG A 372 -1.44 28.03 14.30
CA ARG A 372 -2.62 28.62 13.67
C ARG A 372 -3.86 27.73 13.76
N LEU A 373 -3.70 26.41 13.70
CA LEU A 373 -4.80 25.48 13.92
C LEU A 373 -5.27 25.50 15.38
N GLU A 374 -4.35 25.50 16.33
CA GLU A 374 -4.65 25.58 17.77
C GLU A 374 -5.33 26.90 18.16
N GLU A 375 -4.95 28.01 17.52
CA GLU A 375 -5.56 29.32 17.66
C GLU A 375 -6.93 29.44 16.97
N PHE A 376 -7.35 28.42 16.20
CA PHE A 376 -8.53 28.46 15.33
C PHE A 376 -8.51 29.66 14.37
N ALA A 377 -7.34 29.91 13.77
CA ALA A 377 -7.15 30.98 12.81
C ALA A 377 -8.14 30.90 11.64
N ASP A 378 -8.46 32.05 11.05
CA ASP A 378 -9.29 32.09 9.86
C ASP A 378 -8.54 31.54 8.63
N GLU A 379 -9.29 31.29 7.56
CA GLU A 379 -8.72 30.71 6.34
C GLU A 379 -7.54 31.54 5.78
N PRO A 380 -7.58 32.88 5.70
CA PRO A 380 -6.44 33.68 5.26
C PRO A 380 -5.15 33.50 6.08
N ASP A 381 -5.26 33.51 7.41
CA ASP A 381 -4.08 33.36 8.28
C ASP A 381 -3.52 31.93 8.22
N LEU A 382 -4.40 30.92 8.19
CA LEU A 382 -4.00 29.52 8.01
C LEU A 382 -3.37 29.27 6.63
N ARG A 383 -3.95 29.83 5.56
CA ARG A 383 -3.38 29.76 4.21
C ARG A 383 -1.98 30.37 4.18
N ARG A 384 -1.77 31.54 4.80
CA ARG A 384 -0.45 32.18 4.88
C ARG A 384 0.57 31.30 5.59
N ALA A 385 0.20 30.63 6.67
CA ALA A 385 1.07 29.68 7.38
C ALA A 385 1.43 28.48 6.49
N ILE A 386 0.45 27.90 5.80
CA ILE A 386 0.64 26.77 4.88
C ILE A 386 1.53 27.19 3.69
N GLU A 387 1.30 28.36 3.12
CA GLU A 387 2.13 28.91 2.02
C GLU A 387 3.59 29.08 2.45
N ARG A 388 3.84 29.51 3.70
CA ARG A 388 5.20 29.59 4.25
C ARG A 388 5.84 28.21 4.38
N TYR A 389 5.12 27.20 4.88
CA TYR A 389 5.65 25.85 5.02
C TYR A 389 5.92 25.17 3.67
N VAL A 390 4.98 25.27 2.73
CA VAL A 390 5.20 24.79 1.37
C VAL A 390 6.34 25.58 0.69
N GLY A 391 6.41 26.89 0.96
CA GLY A 391 7.40 27.80 0.41
C GLY A 391 8.82 27.62 0.96
N SER A 392 8.99 27.06 2.16
CA SER A 392 10.29 26.79 2.78
C SER A 392 11.06 25.65 2.10
N ARG A 393 10.40 24.94 1.17
CA ARG A 393 11.01 23.88 0.36
C ARG A 393 11.38 24.36 -1.05
N PRO A 394 12.42 23.77 -1.67
CA PRO A 394 12.76 24.00 -3.08
C PRO A 394 11.54 23.84 -3.99
N LYS A 395 11.51 24.60 -5.09
CA LYS A 395 10.34 24.68 -5.98
C LYS A 395 9.90 23.31 -6.52
N ASP A 396 10.84 22.41 -6.75
CA ASP A 396 10.65 21.03 -7.21
C ASP A 396 10.19 20.06 -6.11
N LEU A 397 9.94 20.52 -4.88
CA LEU A 397 9.43 19.68 -3.78
C LEU A 397 8.16 20.24 -3.15
N ARG A 398 7.67 21.39 -3.62
CA ARG A 398 6.53 22.09 -2.99
C ARG A 398 5.22 21.32 -3.10
N CYS A 399 4.94 20.70 -4.25
CA CYS A 399 3.72 19.92 -4.40
C CYS A 399 3.80 18.61 -3.62
N SER A 400 4.99 17.99 -3.55
CA SER A 400 5.25 16.83 -2.69
C SER A 400 5.08 17.16 -1.19
N THR A 401 5.58 18.31 -0.76
CA THR A 401 5.44 18.80 0.64
C THR A 401 3.98 19.07 0.98
N ALA A 402 3.27 19.74 0.08
CA ALA A 402 1.84 20.00 0.21
C ALA A 402 1.01 18.71 0.26
N LEU A 403 1.40 17.69 -0.50
CA LEU A 403 0.75 16.38 -0.49
C LEU A 403 0.88 15.69 0.88
N ASP A 404 2.08 15.70 1.45
CA ASP A 404 2.31 15.06 2.76
C ASP A 404 1.62 15.84 3.88
N LEU A 405 1.66 17.18 3.84
CA LEU A 405 0.88 18.02 4.75
C LEU A 405 -0.63 17.75 4.62
N LEU A 406 -1.15 17.66 3.39
CA LEU A 406 -2.57 17.35 3.15
C LEU A 406 -2.95 16.02 3.78
N LYS A 407 -2.12 14.97 3.63
CA LYS A 407 -2.36 13.65 4.23
C LYS A 407 -2.38 13.72 5.75
N ALA A 408 -1.43 14.43 6.35
CA ALA A 408 -1.35 14.61 7.81
C ALA A 408 -2.59 15.34 8.34
N LEU A 409 -2.93 16.50 7.77
CA LEU A 409 -4.10 17.29 8.17
C LEU A 409 -5.40 16.51 8.00
N ARG A 410 -5.54 15.73 6.92
CA ARG A 410 -6.70 14.85 6.74
C ARG A 410 -6.78 13.76 7.81
N ALA A 411 -5.65 13.16 8.18
CA ALA A 411 -5.62 12.14 9.24
C ALA A 411 -6.02 12.72 10.61
N GLU A 412 -5.71 13.99 10.84
CA GLU A 412 -6.11 14.75 12.04
C GLU A 412 -7.57 15.25 11.99
N GLY A 413 -8.26 15.10 10.85
CA GLY A 413 -9.62 15.59 10.64
C GLY A 413 -9.70 17.07 10.22
N GLU A 414 -8.57 17.74 10.03
CA GLU A 414 -8.46 19.14 9.60
C GLU A 414 -8.62 19.27 8.08
N GLU A 415 -9.78 18.84 7.58
CA GLU A 415 -10.08 18.75 6.16
C GLU A 415 -9.99 20.11 5.42
N THR A 416 -10.28 21.23 6.08
CA THR A 416 -10.19 22.56 5.44
C THR A 416 -8.74 22.92 5.22
N ALA A 417 -7.92 22.74 6.25
CA ALA A 417 -6.48 22.91 6.18
C ALA A 417 -5.86 21.97 5.14
N ALA A 418 -6.33 20.73 5.06
CA ALA A 418 -5.86 19.75 4.08
C ALA A 418 -6.13 20.21 2.62
N VAL A 419 -7.32 20.76 2.34
CA VAL A 419 -7.63 21.34 1.03
C VAL A 419 -6.74 22.55 0.75
N LEU A 420 -6.54 23.45 1.71
CA LEU A 420 -5.64 24.61 1.59
C LEU A 420 -4.20 24.18 1.28
N ALA A 421 -3.69 23.15 1.97
CA ALA A 421 -2.37 22.58 1.69
C ALA A 421 -2.24 22.16 0.23
N GLY A 422 -3.23 21.40 -0.28
CA GLY A 422 -3.27 21.01 -1.68
C GLY A 422 -3.28 22.20 -2.64
N GLU A 423 -4.11 23.21 -2.39
CA GLU A 423 -4.16 24.44 -3.21
C GLU A 423 -2.84 25.19 -3.25
N CYS A 424 -2.12 25.27 -2.12
CA CYS A 424 -0.83 25.95 -2.03
C CYS A 424 0.28 25.20 -2.80
N GLY A 425 0.21 23.87 -2.86
CA GLY A 425 1.19 23.05 -3.59
C GLY A 425 0.97 22.93 -5.09
N LEU A 426 -0.29 22.90 -5.54
CA LEU A 426 -0.65 22.66 -6.95
C LEU A 426 0.00 23.60 -7.98
N PRO A 427 0.25 24.90 -7.70
CA PRO A 427 0.96 25.78 -8.63
C PRO A 427 2.36 25.27 -9.01
N SER A 428 3.01 24.49 -8.14
CA SER A 428 4.34 23.92 -8.38
C SER A 428 4.32 22.50 -8.96
N ALA A 429 3.14 21.90 -9.15
CA ALA A 429 3.01 20.49 -9.55
C ALA A 429 3.73 20.11 -10.86
N ARG A 430 3.87 21.04 -11.81
CA ARG A 430 4.57 20.78 -13.09
C ARG A 430 6.08 20.70 -12.97
N GLU A 431 6.62 21.35 -11.96
CA GLU A 431 8.06 21.45 -11.71
C GLU A 431 8.50 20.52 -10.58
N ASP A 432 7.55 19.81 -9.96
CA ASP A 432 7.81 18.90 -8.87
C ASP A 432 8.64 17.70 -9.36
N ARG A 433 9.61 17.32 -8.54
CA ARG A 433 10.53 16.20 -8.74
C ARG A 433 9.78 14.87 -8.86
N TYR A 434 8.59 14.80 -8.26
CA TYR A 434 7.69 13.64 -8.27
C TYR A 434 6.43 13.98 -9.09
N PRO A 435 6.41 13.64 -10.39
CA PRO A 435 5.31 14.02 -11.30
C PRO A 435 3.93 13.53 -10.85
N GLU A 436 3.88 12.44 -10.07
CA GLU A 436 2.67 11.86 -9.49
C GLU A 436 2.07 12.69 -8.34
N SER A 437 2.84 13.59 -7.72
CA SER A 437 2.38 14.39 -6.58
C SER A 437 1.20 15.29 -6.94
N GLY A 438 1.23 15.93 -8.11
CA GLY A 438 0.13 16.78 -8.59
C GLY A 438 -1.21 16.02 -8.72
N PRO A 439 -1.27 14.93 -9.50
CA PRO A 439 -2.43 14.06 -9.59
C PRO A 439 -2.91 13.52 -8.23
N GLN A 440 -1.98 13.11 -7.36
CA GLN A 440 -2.32 12.60 -6.02
C GLN A 440 -2.94 13.70 -5.13
N VAL A 441 -2.39 14.92 -5.13
CA VAL A 441 -3.00 16.07 -4.42
C VAL A 441 -4.43 16.29 -4.90
N ARG A 442 -4.65 16.32 -6.22
CA ARG A 442 -6.00 16.50 -6.79
C ARG A 442 -6.94 15.36 -6.41
N SER A 443 -6.48 14.10 -6.47
CA SER A 443 -7.27 12.94 -6.04
C SER A 443 -7.73 13.08 -4.59
N ARG A 444 -6.81 13.43 -3.67
CA ARG A 444 -7.11 13.55 -2.24
C ARG A 444 -8.01 14.75 -1.94
N MET A 445 -7.76 15.91 -2.54
CA MET A 445 -8.67 17.06 -2.43
C MET A 445 -10.07 16.70 -2.92
N GLY A 446 -10.17 16.04 -4.08
CA GLY A 446 -11.45 15.63 -4.64
C GLY A 446 -12.26 14.70 -3.74
N GLN A 447 -11.58 13.77 -3.04
CA GLN A 447 -12.21 12.91 -2.02
C GLN A 447 -12.73 13.72 -0.83
N ILE A 448 -11.95 14.67 -0.32
CA ILE A 448 -12.34 15.53 0.81
C ILE A 448 -13.56 16.38 0.42
N LEU A 449 -13.53 17.01 -0.75
CA LEU A 449 -14.62 17.85 -1.26
C LEU A 449 -15.91 17.04 -1.48
N TYR A 450 -15.80 15.79 -1.93
CA TYR A 450 -16.93 14.87 -2.05
C TYR A 450 -17.62 14.64 -0.71
N HIS A 451 -16.85 14.27 0.33
CA HIS A 451 -17.39 14.03 1.67
C HIS A 451 -18.01 15.27 2.31
N ARG A 452 -17.58 16.47 1.90
CA ARG A 452 -18.15 17.76 2.29
C ARG A 452 -19.40 18.16 1.51
N GLY A 453 -19.78 17.41 0.48
CA GLY A 453 -20.90 17.73 -0.41
C GLY A 453 -20.59 18.77 -1.49
N ASP A 454 -19.34 19.21 -1.64
CA ASP A 454 -18.92 20.05 -2.77
C ASP A 454 -18.65 19.17 -4.01
N LEU A 455 -19.73 18.78 -4.68
CA LEU A 455 -19.67 17.94 -5.87
C LEU A 455 -18.97 18.64 -7.05
N ASP A 456 -19.03 19.97 -7.13
CA ASP A 456 -18.38 20.78 -8.18
C ASP A 456 -16.87 20.79 -8.03
N GLY A 457 -16.39 21.05 -6.82
CA GLY A 457 -14.99 20.93 -6.44
C GLY A 457 -14.48 19.51 -6.62
N ALA A 458 -15.19 18.52 -6.07
CA ALA A 458 -14.84 17.11 -6.17
C ALA A 458 -14.66 16.68 -7.63
N TRP A 459 -15.66 16.95 -8.48
CA TRP A 459 -15.62 16.62 -9.90
C TRP A 459 -14.40 17.23 -10.60
N ARG A 460 -14.13 18.52 -10.38
CA ARG A 460 -13.03 19.24 -11.04
C ARG A 460 -11.67 18.63 -10.69
N HIS A 461 -11.44 18.36 -9.41
CA HIS A 461 -10.18 17.80 -8.94
C HIS A 461 -10.01 16.34 -9.36
N LEU A 462 -11.03 15.50 -9.18
CA LEU A 462 -10.96 14.09 -9.55
C LEU A 462 -10.81 13.89 -11.06
N LEU A 463 -11.53 14.66 -11.88
CA LEU A 463 -11.41 14.59 -13.33
C LEU A 463 -10.00 14.98 -13.79
N SER A 464 -9.44 16.04 -13.21
CA SER A 464 -8.07 16.46 -13.49
C SER A 464 -7.03 15.42 -13.04
N ALA A 465 -7.29 14.70 -11.95
CA ALA A 465 -6.44 13.59 -11.53
C ALA A 465 -6.54 12.40 -12.51
N ALA A 466 -7.75 12.05 -12.94
CA ALA A 466 -8.01 10.96 -13.89
C ALA A 466 -7.35 11.17 -15.26
N PHE A 467 -7.17 12.42 -15.71
CA PHE A 467 -6.43 12.68 -16.95
C PHE A 467 -4.95 12.26 -16.89
N ASN A 468 -4.35 12.25 -15.70
CA ASN A 468 -2.95 11.86 -15.50
C ASN A 468 -2.82 10.41 -15.03
N GLN A 469 -3.84 9.89 -14.33
CA GLN A 469 -3.88 8.53 -13.78
C GLN A 469 -5.24 7.89 -14.13
N PRO A 470 -5.48 7.56 -15.41
CA PRO A 470 -6.80 7.11 -15.89
C PRO A 470 -7.22 5.74 -15.32
N ASP A 471 -6.24 4.93 -14.92
CA ASP A 471 -6.44 3.57 -14.41
C ASP A 471 -6.40 3.50 -12.87
N ASP A 472 -6.33 4.64 -12.17
CA ASP A 472 -6.40 4.66 -10.71
C ASP A 472 -7.83 4.33 -10.26
N GLY A 473 -7.96 3.20 -9.56
CA GLY A 473 -9.25 2.69 -9.12
C GLY A 473 -9.95 3.59 -8.09
N THR A 474 -9.19 4.28 -7.22
CA THR A 474 -9.76 5.20 -6.23
C THR A 474 -10.31 6.45 -6.90
N ILE A 475 -9.59 7.03 -7.87
CA ILE A 475 -10.07 8.18 -8.64
C ILE A 475 -11.36 7.82 -9.39
N ASN A 476 -11.38 6.67 -10.07
CA ASN A 476 -12.56 6.22 -10.79
C ASN A 476 -13.74 5.93 -9.85
N LEU A 477 -13.51 5.33 -8.68
CA LEU A 477 -14.55 5.10 -7.67
C LEU A 477 -15.22 6.40 -7.24
N TYR A 478 -14.44 7.41 -6.87
CA TYR A 478 -14.98 8.69 -6.41
C TYR A 478 -15.59 9.51 -7.55
N LEU A 479 -15.07 9.42 -8.78
CA LEU A 479 -15.75 9.98 -9.95
C LEU A 479 -17.11 9.31 -10.21
N GLY A 480 -17.20 7.99 -10.02
CA GLY A 480 -18.45 7.24 -10.07
C GLY A 480 -19.47 7.78 -9.09
N ARG A 481 -19.07 7.94 -7.82
CA ARG A 481 -19.91 8.54 -6.77
C ARG A 481 -20.37 9.96 -7.07
N VAL A 482 -19.46 10.82 -7.53
CA VAL A 482 -19.79 12.20 -7.93
C VAL A 482 -20.80 12.22 -9.08
N TYR A 483 -20.68 11.31 -10.05
CA TYR A 483 -21.65 11.20 -11.15
C TYR A 483 -22.99 10.63 -10.69
N GLU A 484 -22.98 9.63 -9.81
CA GLU A 484 -24.18 9.05 -9.20
C GLU A 484 -24.98 10.12 -8.45
N ASP A 485 -24.33 10.89 -7.57
CA ASP A 485 -24.99 11.93 -6.75
C ASP A 485 -25.50 13.11 -7.59
N ARG A 486 -24.99 13.28 -8.82
CA ARG A 486 -25.50 14.25 -9.79
C ARG A 486 -26.59 13.69 -10.71
N GLY A 487 -26.93 12.42 -10.60
CA GLY A 487 -27.88 11.72 -11.47
C GLY A 487 -27.32 11.40 -12.87
N TRP A 488 -26.01 11.46 -13.09
CA TRP A 488 -25.37 11.09 -14.36
C TRP A 488 -25.04 9.59 -14.38
N LEU A 489 -26.09 8.78 -14.28
CA LEU A 489 -26.01 7.34 -14.00
C LEU A 489 -25.16 6.57 -15.03
N GLU A 490 -25.29 6.83 -16.33
CA GLU A 490 -24.46 6.18 -17.36
C GLU A 490 -22.95 6.47 -17.17
N ARG A 491 -22.60 7.70 -16.81
CA ARG A 491 -21.21 8.10 -16.53
C ARG A 491 -20.73 7.48 -15.23
N ALA A 492 -21.60 7.38 -14.22
CA ALA A 492 -21.30 6.71 -12.97
C ALA A 492 -21.00 5.23 -13.22
N GLN A 493 -21.83 4.55 -14.01
CA GLN A 493 -21.67 3.16 -14.39
C GLN A 493 -20.31 2.91 -15.06
N SER A 494 -19.95 3.72 -16.06
CA SER A 494 -18.65 3.60 -16.74
C SER A 494 -17.48 3.79 -15.76
N ARG A 495 -17.57 4.73 -14.82
CA ARG A 495 -16.50 4.94 -13.82
C ARG A 495 -16.42 3.82 -12.80
N TYR A 496 -17.55 3.26 -12.38
CA TYR A 496 -17.52 2.07 -11.52
C TYR A 496 -16.92 0.86 -12.23
N VAL A 497 -17.22 0.65 -13.51
CA VAL A 497 -16.57 -0.39 -14.33
C VAL A 497 -15.05 -0.19 -14.37
N GLN A 498 -14.56 1.04 -14.52
CA GLN A 498 -13.11 1.31 -14.48
C GLN A 498 -12.48 1.12 -13.10
N ALA A 499 -13.23 1.36 -12.02
CA ALA A 499 -12.76 1.14 -10.66
C ALA A 499 -12.76 -0.34 -10.25
N ILE A 500 -13.57 -1.16 -10.94
CA ILE A 500 -13.81 -2.56 -10.60
C ILE A 500 -12.61 -3.47 -10.84
N ILE A 501 -11.79 -3.11 -11.82
CA ILE A 501 -10.63 -3.88 -12.28
C ILE A 501 -9.45 -3.78 -11.30
N VAL A 502 -9.52 -2.87 -10.33
CA VAL A 502 -8.48 -2.60 -9.34
C VAL A 502 -8.90 -3.21 -8.00
N PRO A 503 -8.12 -4.14 -7.41
CA PRO A 503 -8.52 -4.86 -6.19
C PRO A 503 -8.91 -3.98 -5.01
N GLU A 504 -8.23 -2.86 -4.80
CA GLU A 504 -8.44 -1.97 -3.66
C GLU A 504 -9.77 -1.21 -3.73
N SER A 505 -10.22 -0.84 -4.93
CA SER A 505 -11.48 -0.11 -5.15
C SER A 505 -12.64 -1.00 -5.59
N GLY A 506 -12.35 -2.20 -6.08
CA GLY A 506 -13.32 -3.12 -6.69
C GLY A 506 -14.54 -3.41 -5.82
N PRO A 507 -14.38 -3.78 -4.53
CA PRO A 507 -15.52 -4.05 -3.65
C PRO A 507 -16.48 -2.86 -3.50
N GLN A 508 -15.95 -1.64 -3.32
CA GLN A 508 -16.78 -0.44 -3.20
C GLN A 508 -17.38 0.01 -4.54
N ALA A 509 -16.67 -0.24 -5.65
CA ALA A 509 -17.15 0.04 -6.98
C ALA A 509 -18.31 -0.89 -7.37
N MET A 510 -18.29 -2.13 -6.90
CA MET A 510 -19.36 -3.10 -7.06
C MET A 510 -20.68 -2.65 -6.43
N GLU A 511 -20.64 -2.19 -5.19
CA GLU A 511 -21.82 -1.63 -4.51
C GLU A 511 -22.40 -0.44 -5.30
N GLY A 512 -21.53 0.42 -5.84
CA GLY A 512 -21.93 1.55 -6.68
C GLY A 512 -22.54 1.11 -8.01
N LEU A 513 -21.94 0.10 -8.65
CA LEU A 513 -22.42 -0.44 -9.91
C LEU A 513 -23.79 -1.10 -9.76
N GLU A 514 -24.03 -1.82 -8.66
CA GLU A 514 -25.32 -2.44 -8.35
C GLU A 514 -26.43 -1.38 -8.17
N ARG A 515 -26.17 -0.33 -7.38
CA ARG A 515 -27.13 0.77 -7.20
C ARG A 515 -27.44 1.48 -8.52
N VAL A 516 -26.41 1.78 -9.30
CA VAL A 516 -26.57 2.46 -10.60
C VAL A 516 -27.29 1.57 -11.60
N ALA A 517 -26.99 0.28 -11.65
CA ALA A 517 -27.69 -0.67 -12.53
C ALA A 517 -29.18 -0.76 -12.17
N LEU A 518 -29.51 -0.84 -10.87
CA LEU A 518 -30.90 -0.84 -10.42
C LEU A 518 -31.64 0.46 -10.79
N ALA A 519 -30.97 1.61 -10.65
CA ALA A 519 -31.54 2.92 -10.97
C ALA A 519 -31.73 3.15 -12.49
N LEU A 520 -30.88 2.55 -13.33
CA LEU A 520 -31.01 2.57 -14.78
C LEU A 520 -32.14 1.67 -15.30
N GLY A 521 -32.50 0.63 -14.55
CA GLY A 521 -33.55 -0.33 -14.92
C GLY A 521 -33.14 -1.29 -16.04
N GLU A 522 -34.10 -2.10 -16.50
CA GLU A 522 -33.89 -3.07 -17.59
C GLU A 522 -33.52 -2.36 -18.89
N GLY A 523 -32.43 -2.80 -19.54
CA GLY A 523 -31.94 -2.22 -20.79
C GLY A 523 -31.17 -0.89 -20.66
N GLY A 524 -31.18 -0.22 -19.50
CA GLY A 524 -30.51 1.06 -19.29
C GLY A 524 -29.02 0.97 -18.96
N GLY A 525 -28.50 -0.22 -18.66
CA GLY A 525 -27.10 -0.46 -18.31
C GLY A 525 -26.19 -0.76 -19.52
N LEU A 526 -24.89 -0.52 -19.36
CA LEU A 526 -23.85 -0.98 -20.29
C LEU A 526 -23.99 -2.49 -20.56
N SER A 527 -24.01 -2.88 -21.84
CA SER A 527 -23.94 -4.29 -22.23
C SER A 527 -22.59 -4.88 -21.82
N VAL A 528 -22.54 -6.20 -21.63
CA VAL A 528 -21.29 -6.91 -21.37
C VAL A 528 -20.27 -6.68 -22.49
N ASP A 529 -20.70 -6.65 -23.76
CA ASP A 529 -19.82 -6.33 -24.88
C ASP A 529 -19.21 -4.92 -24.76
N THR A 530 -19.96 -3.95 -24.26
CA THR A 530 -19.44 -2.59 -24.03
C THR A 530 -18.46 -2.56 -22.86
N VAL A 531 -18.74 -3.34 -21.80
CA VAL A 531 -17.85 -3.48 -20.65
C VAL A 531 -16.53 -4.12 -21.08
N ASP A 532 -16.58 -5.20 -21.86
CA ASP A 532 -15.41 -5.85 -22.45
C ASP A 532 -14.53 -4.85 -23.23
N LEU A 533 -15.13 -4.03 -24.08
CA LEU A 533 -14.41 -2.98 -24.80
C LEU A 533 -13.79 -1.94 -23.87
N GLN A 534 -14.45 -1.60 -22.76
CA GLN A 534 -13.97 -0.61 -21.79
C GLN A 534 -12.81 -1.12 -20.92
N ILE A 535 -12.76 -2.43 -20.65
CA ILE A 535 -11.71 -3.06 -19.84
C ILE A 535 -10.60 -3.70 -20.69
N ALA A 536 -10.79 -3.78 -22.02
CA ALA A 536 -9.81 -4.32 -22.96
C ALA A 536 -8.43 -3.66 -22.77
N GLY A 537 -7.40 -4.50 -22.65
CA GLY A 537 -6.02 -4.05 -22.41
C GLY A 537 -5.71 -3.62 -20.97
N LYS A 538 -6.72 -3.56 -20.09
CA LYS A 538 -6.55 -3.26 -18.65
C LYS A 538 -6.65 -4.49 -17.77
N VAL A 539 -7.35 -5.52 -18.24
CA VAL A 539 -7.42 -6.84 -17.61
C VAL A 539 -6.64 -7.86 -18.44
N TYR A 540 -6.24 -8.96 -17.81
CA TYR A 540 -5.67 -10.09 -18.53
C TYR A 540 -6.73 -10.70 -19.44
N GLY A 541 -6.36 -10.99 -20.69
CA GLY A 541 -7.17 -11.74 -21.64
C GLY A 541 -6.28 -12.74 -22.36
N PHE A 542 -6.90 -13.80 -22.89
CA PHE A 542 -6.19 -14.83 -23.62
C PHE A 542 -6.98 -15.19 -24.89
N GLY A 543 -6.42 -14.82 -26.04
CA GLY A 543 -6.90 -15.25 -27.34
C GLY A 543 -5.88 -16.19 -27.97
N ALA A 544 -6.33 -17.32 -28.51
CA ALA A 544 -5.45 -18.25 -29.22
C ALA A 544 -4.85 -17.58 -30.47
N ALA A 545 -3.57 -17.85 -30.73
CA ALA A 545 -2.86 -17.26 -31.87
C ALA A 545 -3.37 -17.76 -33.23
N THR A 546 -4.03 -18.91 -33.26
CA THR A 546 -4.56 -19.56 -34.45
C THR A 546 -6.00 -19.98 -34.24
N ARG A 547 -6.74 -20.16 -35.34
CA ARG A 547 -8.00 -20.91 -35.34
C ARG A 547 -7.69 -22.39 -35.57
N TYR A 548 -8.53 -23.26 -35.02
CA TYR A 548 -8.46 -24.69 -35.29
C TYR A 548 -8.69 -24.94 -36.79
N GLN A 549 -7.88 -25.82 -37.36
CA GLN A 549 -8.06 -26.33 -38.71
C GLN A 549 -7.99 -27.86 -38.61
N PRO A 550 -9.07 -28.58 -38.97
CA PRO A 550 -9.05 -30.02 -38.93
C PRO A 550 -8.05 -30.57 -39.95
N ASP A 551 -7.41 -31.69 -39.61
CA ASP A 551 -6.54 -32.41 -40.53
C ASP A 551 -7.34 -32.85 -41.76
N ALA A 552 -6.74 -32.82 -42.95
CA ALA A 552 -7.46 -33.09 -44.20
C ALA A 552 -8.15 -34.47 -44.24
N ASP A 553 -7.63 -35.44 -43.47
CA ASP A 553 -8.14 -36.80 -43.36
C ASP A 553 -9.18 -36.99 -42.24
N VAL A 554 -9.36 -35.98 -41.37
CA VAL A 554 -10.33 -35.98 -40.27
C VAL A 554 -11.38 -34.93 -40.57
N LYS A 555 -12.62 -35.34 -40.77
CA LYS A 555 -13.76 -34.41 -40.84
C LYS A 555 -14.58 -34.58 -39.57
N PRO A 556 -14.38 -33.72 -38.55
CA PRO A 556 -15.19 -33.78 -37.35
C PRO A 556 -16.67 -33.64 -37.74
N ASN A 557 -17.50 -34.54 -37.24
CA ASN A 557 -18.96 -34.49 -37.39
C ASN A 557 -19.67 -34.26 -36.04
N ARG A 558 -18.89 -33.90 -35.03
CA ARG A 558 -19.35 -33.59 -33.69
C ARG A 558 -18.73 -32.30 -33.19
N ARG A 559 -19.38 -31.66 -32.22
CA ARG A 559 -18.80 -30.58 -31.43
C ARG A 559 -18.48 -31.11 -30.04
N VAL A 560 -17.35 -30.69 -29.50
CA VAL A 560 -16.89 -31.14 -28.18
C VAL A 560 -17.44 -30.20 -27.11
N LEU A 561 -18.14 -30.77 -26.13
CA LEU A 561 -18.57 -30.05 -24.94
C LEU A 561 -17.37 -29.85 -24.01
N VAL A 562 -17.13 -28.61 -23.60
CA VAL A 562 -16.11 -28.28 -22.59
C VAL A 562 -16.78 -27.56 -21.44
N GLU A 563 -16.82 -28.25 -20.30
CA GLU A 563 -17.47 -27.81 -19.08
C GLU A 563 -16.41 -27.30 -18.08
N TYR A 564 -16.36 -25.98 -17.87
CA TYR A 564 -15.44 -25.34 -16.93
C TYR A 564 -16.11 -25.12 -15.57
N PHE A 565 -15.61 -25.79 -14.54
CA PHE A 565 -16.10 -25.63 -13.17
C PHE A 565 -15.21 -24.68 -12.39
N ALA A 566 -15.79 -23.62 -11.83
CA ALA A 566 -15.06 -22.58 -11.12
C ALA A 566 -15.92 -21.90 -10.05
N GLY A 567 -15.33 -20.94 -9.33
CA GLY A 567 -16.01 -20.09 -8.36
C GLY A 567 -15.54 -18.66 -8.50
N ALA A 568 -16.46 -17.69 -8.48
CA ALA A 568 -16.11 -16.28 -8.70
C ALA A 568 -15.24 -15.73 -7.56
N HIS A 569 -15.39 -16.25 -6.34
CA HIS A 569 -14.64 -15.82 -5.16
C HIS A 569 -13.38 -16.65 -4.89
N LEU A 570 -12.95 -17.51 -5.81
CA LEU A 570 -11.67 -18.20 -5.69
C LEU A 570 -10.52 -17.20 -5.79
N ASP A 571 -9.41 -17.48 -5.09
CA ASP A 571 -8.20 -16.66 -5.19
C ASP A 571 -7.74 -16.58 -6.66
N HIS A 572 -7.50 -15.37 -7.16
CA HIS A 572 -6.90 -15.13 -8.48
C HIS A 572 -5.64 -15.95 -8.76
N ARG A 573 -4.88 -16.33 -7.72
CA ARG A 573 -3.71 -17.21 -7.85
C ARG A 573 -4.05 -18.64 -8.27
N ALA A 574 -5.31 -19.03 -8.13
CA ALA A 574 -5.82 -20.34 -8.50
C ALA A 574 -6.76 -20.28 -9.71
N ALA A 575 -7.59 -19.24 -9.87
CA ALA A 575 -8.67 -19.24 -10.86
C ALA A 575 -8.34 -18.54 -12.19
N LEU A 576 -7.57 -17.46 -12.16
CA LEU A 576 -7.40 -16.60 -13.33
C LEU A 576 -6.78 -17.32 -14.53
N GLY A 577 -5.80 -18.20 -14.29
CA GLY A 577 -5.17 -18.98 -15.37
C GLY A 577 -6.12 -19.93 -16.09
N GLY A 578 -7.04 -20.56 -15.35
CA GLY A 578 -8.04 -21.46 -15.91
C GLY A 578 -9.07 -20.76 -16.77
N ALA A 579 -9.58 -19.62 -16.29
CA ALA A 579 -10.52 -18.79 -17.04
C ALA A 579 -9.90 -18.30 -18.37
N LEU A 580 -8.64 -17.85 -18.33
CA LEU A 580 -7.89 -17.44 -19.52
C LEU A 580 -7.69 -18.62 -20.49
N ALA A 581 -7.30 -19.79 -19.98
CA ALA A 581 -7.15 -20.98 -20.81
C ALA A 581 -8.47 -21.37 -21.50
N PHE A 582 -9.60 -21.28 -20.79
CA PHE A 582 -10.93 -21.55 -21.32
C PHE A 582 -11.33 -20.57 -22.42
N GLU A 583 -11.07 -19.27 -22.24
CA GLU A 583 -11.23 -18.26 -23.31
C GLU A 583 -10.36 -18.58 -24.53
N GLY A 584 -9.12 -19.04 -24.29
CA GLY A 584 -8.22 -19.54 -25.32
C GLY A 584 -8.84 -20.66 -26.14
N LEU A 585 -9.43 -21.67 -25.49
CA LEU A 585 -10.10 -22.77 -26.18
C LEU A 585 -11.27 -22.28 -27.03
N ALA A 586 -12.16 -21.49 -26.44
CA ALA A 586 -13.33 -20.95 -27.14
C ALA A 586 -12.92 -20.11 -28.36
N SER A 587 -11.86 -19.30 -28.24
CA SER A 587 -11.33 -18.52 -29.36
C SER A 587 -10.61 -19.39 -30.42
N HIS A 588 -9.94 -20.47 -30.03
CA HIS A 588 -9.26 -21.37 -30.97
C HIS A 588 -10.26 -22.17 -31.81
N PHE A 589 -11.18 -22.88 -31.16
CA PHE A 589 -12.11 -23.80 -31.81
C PHE A 589 -13.36 -23.11 -32.36
N GLY A 590 -13.85 -22.06 -31.68
CA GLY A 590 -15.10 -21.40 -32.03
C GLY A 590 -16.33 -22.30 -31.93
N ASP A 591 -17.50 -21.71 -32.23
CA ASP A 591 -18.81 -22.35 -32.11
C ASP A 591 -18.97 -23.56 -33.06
N GLU A 592 -18.10 -23.71 -34.06
CA GLU A 592 -18.11 -24.79 -35.07
C GLU A 592 -17.65 -26.14 -34.50
N TYR A 593 -16.65 -26.13 -33.60
CA TYR A 593 -16.00 -27.35 -33.10
C TYR A 593 -16.14 -27.54 -31.60
N MET A 594 -16.50 -26.50 -30.85
CA MET A 594 -16.57 -26.55 -29.39
C MET A 594 -17.84 -25.91 -28.87
N VAL A 595 -18.42 -26.51 -27.83
CA VAL A 595 -19.51 -25.95 -27.05
C VAL A 595 -19.00 -25.64 -25.64
N PRO A 596 -18.67 -24.37 -25.34
CA PRO A 596 -18.20 -23.96 -24.02
C PRO A 596 -19.36 -23.77 -23.02
N LEU A 597 -19.21 -24.29 -21.80
CA LEU A 597 -20.07 -24.00 -20.65
C LEU A 597 -19.24 -23.73 -19.40
N THR A 598 -19.62 -22.72 -18.61
CA THR A 598 -19.06 -22.45 -17.29
C THR A 598 -20.11 -22.70 -16.21
N TYR A 599 -19.74 -23.53 -15.25
CA TYR A 599 -20.53 -23.83 -14.07
C TYR A 599 -19.88 -23.20 -12.85
N HIS A 600 -20.54 -22.19 -12.28
CA HIS A 600 -20.13 -21.61 -11.03
C HIS A 600 -20.67 -22.42 -9.86
N VAL A 601 -19.76 -23.01 -9.10
CA VAL A 601 -20.05 -23.74 -7.86
C VAL A 601 -19.70 -22.88 -6.65
N PRO A 602 -20.36 -23.06 -5.48
CA PRO A 602 -20.21 -22.19 -4.31
C PRO A 602 -18.89 -22.43 -3.55
N ILE A 603 -17.76 -22.25 -4.22
CA ILE A 603 -16.40 -22.41 -3.67
C ILE A 603 -15.60 -21.10 -3.85
N PRO A 604 -14.95 -20.57 -2.80
CA PRO A 604 -15.09 -20.95 -1.40
C PRO A 604 -16.45 -20.52 -0.80
N LYS A 605 -17.22 -19.69 -1.52
CA LYS A 605 -18.51 -19.17 -1.09
C LYS A 605 -19.44 -18.93 -2.27
N LEU A 606 -20.71 -18.72 -1.96
CA LEU A 606 -21.77 -18.44 -2.92
C LEU A 606 -21.51 -17.13 -3.68
N SER A 607 -21.93 -17.08 -4.94
CA SER A 607 -21.89 -15.91 -5.80
C SER A 607 -23.17 -15.86 -6.65
N PRO A 608 -23.55 -14.70 -7.22
CA PRO A 608 -24.74 -14.62 -8.05
C PRO A 608 -24.62 -15.43 -9.35
N LEU A 609 -23.44 -15.92 -9.71
CA LEU A 609 -23.26 -16.80 -10.87
C LEU A 609 -23.56 -18.26 -10.58
N CYS A 610 -23.64 -18.65 -9.29
CA CYS A 610 -23.96 -20.02 -8.91
C CYS A 610 -25.42 -20.35 -9.21
N THR A 611 -25.68 -21.57 -9.66
CA THR A 611 -27.02 -22.07 -9.97
C THR A 611 -27.20 -23.48 -9.44
N ASP A 612 -28.45 -23.88 -9.23
CA ASP A 612 -28.81 -25.25 -8.82
C ASP A 612 -28.37 -26.28 -9.87
N VAL A 613 -28.48 -25.95 -11.16
CA VAL A 613 -28.01 -26.78 -12.27
C VAL A 613 -26.50 -26.99 -12.20
N ALA A 614 -25.73 -25.95 -11.89
CA ALA A 614 -24.28 -26.07 -11.77
C ALA A 614 -23.87 -27.05 -10.66
N GLU A 615 -24.56 -27.04 -9.52
CA GLU A 615 -24.32 -28.01 -8.45
C GLU A 615 -24.70 -29.44 -8.84
N GLN A 616 -25.85 -29.61 -9.49
CA GLN A 616 -26.32 -30.92 -9.95
C GLN A 616 -25.36 -31.53 -10.97
N VAL A 617 -24.91 -30.75 -11.95
CA VAL A 617 -23.94 -31.19 -12.96
C VAL A 617 -22.58 -31.45 -12.29
N ALA A 618 -22.09 -30.58 -11.42
CA ALA A 618 -20.83 -30.80 -10.70
C ALA A 618 -20.86 -32.11 -9.89
N ALA A 619 -21.97 -32.40 -9.22
CA ALA A 619 -22.17 -33.66 -8.50
C ALA A 619 -22.15 -34.87 -9.44
N ARG A 620 -22.84 -34.79 -10.60
CA ARG A 620 -22.85 -35.85 -11.62
C ARG A 620 -21.46 -36.09 -12.21
N ARG A 621 -20.66 -35.04 -12.39
CA ARG A 621 -19.26 -35.11 -12.87
C ARG A 621 -18.25 -35.50 -11.79
N GLY A 622 -18.67 -35.67 -10.54
CA GLY A 622 -17.77 -35.96 -9.43
C GLY A 622 -16.78 -34.83 -9.10
N VAL A 623 -17.13 -33.58 -9.39
CA VAL A 623 -16.27 -32.41 -9.17
C VAL A 623 -16.37 -31.96 -7.70
N THR A 624 -15.38 -32.33 -6.89
CA THR A 624 -15.37 -32.05 -5.44
C THR A 624 -14.49 -30.85 -5.07
N GLY A 625 -14.79 -29.67 -5.62
CA GLY A 625 -14.24 -28.39 -5.15
C GLY A 625 -12.95 -27.90 -5.81
N GLY A 626 -12.60 -28.39 -7.01
CA GLY A 626 -11.44 -27.94 -7.79
C GLY A 626 -11.83 -27.17 -9.06
N ILE A 627 -10.88 -26.42 -9.61
CA ILE A 627 -11.02 -25.75 -10.91
C ILE A 627 -10.60 -26.73 -12.00
N VAL A 628 -11.55 -27.13 -12.84
CA VAL A 628 -11.40 -28.24 -13.78
C VAL A 628 -12.16 -27.95 -15.07
N ASN A 629 -11.57 -28.36 -16.20
CA ASN A 629 -12.28 -28.52 -17.46
C ASN A 629 -12.67 -29.99 -17.60
N VAL A 630 -13.95 -30.28 -17.80
CA VAL A 630 -14.42 -31.63 -18.15
C VAL A 630 -14.79 -31.62 -19.63
N ILE A 631 -14.15 -32.50 -20.40
CA ILE A 631 -14.30 -32.58 -21.85
C ILE A 631 -15.16 -33.80 -22.16
N ASP A 632 -16.27 -33.57 -22.86
CA ASP A 632 -17.31 -34.55 -23.20
C ASP A 632 -17.75 -35.43 -22.02
N GLY A 633 -17.77 -34.83 -20.82
CA GLY A 633 -18.23 -35.48 -19.59
C GLY A 633 -17.27 -36.50 -18.96
N VAL A 634 -16.21 -36.91 -19.66
CA VAL A 634 -15.33 -38.02 -19.25
C VAL A 634 -13.86 -37.65 -19.02
N SER A 635 -13.36 -36.60 -19.69
CA SER A 635 -11.94 -36.23 -19.62
C SER A 635 -11.73 -34.97 -18.76
N ALA A 636 -11.35 -35.18 -17.50
CA ALA A 636 -11.09 -34.10 -16.55
C ALA A 636 -9.64 -33.57 -16.67
N GLN A 637 -9.50 -32.30 -17.03
CA GLN A 637 -8.24 -31.58 -17.12
C GLN A 637 -8.13 -30.55 -16.00
N ARG A 638 -6.97 -30.51 -15.35
CA ARG A 638 -6.67 -29.47 -14.35
C ARG A 638 -6.80 -28.10 -15.02
N ALA A 639 -7.53 -27.19 -14.37
CA ALA A 639 -7.65 -25.79 -14.80
C ALA A 639 -7.28 -24.79 -13.69
N ALA A 640 -6.76 -25.24 -12.55
CA ALA A 640 -6.27 -24.35 -11.49
C ALA A 640 -4.84 -23.82 -11.77
N GLY A 641 -4.68 -22.51 -11.86
CA GLY A 641 -3.41 -21.80 -12.02
C GLY A 641 -3.51 -20.27 -12.06
N ARG A 642 -2.35 -19.61 -12.08
CA ARG A 642 -2.21 -18.16 -12.26
C ARG A 642 -2.29 -17.77 -13.72
N HIS A 643 -2.38 -16.46 -14.02
CA HIS A 643 -2.31 -15.95 -15.39
C HIS A 643 -1.13 -16.51 -16.20
N ARG A 644 0.06 -16.63 -15.59
CA ARG A 644 1.27 -17.15 -16.25
C ARG A 644 1.23 -18.65 -16.58
N ASP A 645 0.27 -19.37 -15.98
CA ASP A 645 0.08 -20.79 -16.20
C ASP A 645 -0.97 -21.04 -17.32
N ALA A 646 -1.62 -19.99 -17.84
CA ALA A 646 -2.72 -20.08 -18.81
C ALA A 646 -2.34 -20.85 -20.09
N ASP A 647 -1.17 -20.59 -20.68
CA ASP A 647 -0.70 -21.30 -21.88
C ASP A 647 -0.62 -22.82 -21.66
N ALA A 648 -0.09 -23.25 -20.52
CA ALA A 648 0.08 -24.67 -20.21
C ALA A 648 -1.29 -25.35 -19.99
N LEU A 649 -2.20 -24.68 -19.28
CA LEU A 649 -3.56 -25.17 -19.04
C LEU A 649 -4.39 -25.24 -20.35
N TYR A 650 -4.20 -24.24 -21.22
CA TYR A 650 -4.77 -24.19 -22.57
C TYR A 650 -4.28 -25.38 -23.39
N GLU A 651 -2.98 -25.61 -23.50
CA GLU A 651 -2.43 -26.72 -24.31
C GLU A 651 -2.88 -28.10 -23.82
N MET A 652 -2.94 -28.31 -22.50
CA MET A 652 -3.46 -29.56 -21.92
C MET A 652 -4.91 -29.83 -22.36
N SER A 653 -5.77 -28.82 -22.21
CA SER A 653 -7.18 -28.95 -22.56
C SER A 653 -7.37 -29.03 -24.08
N ARG A 654 -6.59 -28.26 -24.86
CA ARG A 654 -6.62 -28.27 -26.33
C ARG A 654 -6.33 -29.65 -26.88
N GLN A 655 -5.33 -30.34 -26.33
CA GLN A 655 -4.98 -31.68 -26.78
C GLN A 655 -6.12 -32.68 -26.54
N ALA A 656 -6.80 -32.59 -25.40
CA ALA A 656 -7.94 -33.44 -25.10
C ALA A 656 -9.14 -33.11 -26.01
N VAL A 657 -9.43 -31.84 -26.29
CA VAL A 657 -10.48 -31.46 -27.26
C VAL A 657 -10.17 -32.00 -28.67
N VAL A 658 -8.92 -31.92 -29.13
CA VAL A 658 -8.53 -32.48 -30.44
C VAL A 658 -8.71 -33.99 -30.48
N THR A 659 -8.43 -34.71 -29.39
CA THR A 659 -8.67 -36.15 -29.30
C THR A 659 -10.15 -36.49 -29.46
N GLU A 660 -11.04 -35.78 -28.75
CA GLU A 660 -12.48 -36.02 -28.84
C GLU A 660 -13.08 -35.62 -30.19
N LEU A 661 -12.59 -34.53 -30.81
CA LEU A 661 -12.99 -34.14 -32.18
C LEU A 661 -12.64 -35.20 -33.24
N GLY A 662 -11.65 -36.05 -32.97
CA GLY A 662 -11.29 -37.17 -33.83
C GLY A 662 -12.28 -38.34 -33.78
N GLN A 663 -13.22 -38.34 -32.83
CA GLN A 663 -14.23 -39.38 -32.70
C GLN A 663 -15.44 -39.07 -33.58
N PHE A 664 -16.05 -40.13 -34.11
CA PHE A 664 -17.27 -40.05 -34.89
C PHE A 664 -18.50 -40.08 -33.99
N SER A 665 -19.52 -39.27 -34.30
CA SER A 665 -20.83 -39.36 -33.66
C SER A 665 -21.89 -39.85 -34.64
N ASP A 666 -22.76 -40.76 -34.22
CA ASP A 666 -23.93 -41.20 -35.01
C ASP A 666 -25.12 -40.23 -34.89
N TYR A 667 -24.95 -39.14 -34.13
CA TYR A 667 -26.03 -38.23 -33.76
C TYR A 667 -25.82 -36.83 -34.33
N GLU A 668 -26.92 -36.13 -34.60
CA GLU A 668 -26.96 -34.71 -34.94
C GLU A 668 -27.95 -34.00 -34.01
N ILE A 669 -27.69 -32.73 -33.68
CA ILE A 669 -28.57 -31.91 -32.85
C ILE A 669 -28.82 -30.59 -33.59
N ASP A 670 -30.07 -30.24 -33.81
CA ASP A 670 -30.51 -28.95 -34.31
C ASP A 670 -31.23 -28.16 -33.21
N ILE A 671 -30.94 -26.87 -33.12
CA ILE A 671 -31.53 -25.98 -32.12
C ILE A 671 -32.03 -24.72 -32.83
N VAL A 672 -33.30 -24.39 -32.60
CA VAL A 672 -33.88 -23.11 -32.98
C VAL A 672 -34.40 -22.45 -31.71
N ALA A 673 -33.94 -21.23 -31.43
CA ALA A 673 -34.32 -20.48 -30.24
C ALA A 673 -34.53 -19.01 -30.58
N SER A 674 -35.62 -18.44 -30.07
CA SER A 674 -35.96 -17.03 -30.25
C SER A 674 -36.44 -16.43 -28.93
N HIS A 675 -36.20 -15.14 -28.75
CA HIS A 675 -36.73 -14.37 -27.65
C HIS A 675 -37.60 -13.26 -28.18
N ALA A 676 -38.79 -13.10 -27.57
CA ALA A 676 -39.69 -12.00 -27.83
C ALA A 676 -40.57 -11.77 -26.60
N ASP A 677 -40.87 -10.51 -26.29
CA ASP A 677 -41.79 -10.12 -25.21
C ASP A 677 -41.45 -10.76 -23.84
N GLY A 678 -40.14 -10.90 -23.53
CA GLY A 678 -39.65 -11.48 -22.28
C GLY A 678 -39.74 -13.01 -22.18
N ARG A 679 -40.11 -13.69 -23.28
CA ARG A 679 -40.22 -15.15 -23.36
C ARG A 679 -39.17 -15.72 -24.29
N LEU A 680 -38.57 -16.83 -23.86
CA LEU A 680 -37.64 -17.64 -24.63
C LEU A 680 -38.39 -18.89 -25.12
N VAL A 681 -38.48 -19.04 -26.45
CA VAL A 681 -39.20 -20.14 -27.11
C VAL A 681 -38.29 -20.80 -28.13
N GLY A 682 -38.31 -22.13 -28.17
CA GLY A 682 -37.51 -22.87 -29.13
C GLY A 682 -37.78 -24.37 -29.12
N ASP A 683 -37.19 -25.02 -30.12
CA ASP A 683 -37.28 -26.45 -30.36
C ASP A 683 -35.86 -27.01 -30.53
N VAL A 684 -35.61 -28.16 -29.90
CA VAL A 684 -34.39 -28.96 -30.05
C VAL A 684 -34.77 -30.28 -30.69
N LEU A 685 -34.06 -30.66 -31.76
CA LEU A 685 -34.21 -31.94 -32.44
C LEU A 685 -32.88 -32.67 -32.40
N ALA A 686 -32.84 -33.83 -31.76
CA ALA A 686 -31.72 -34.76 -31.83
C ALA A 686 -32.10 -35.94 -32.73
N SER A 687 -31.22 -36.29 -33.66
CA SER A 687 -31.45 -37.33 -34.67
C SER A 687 -30.31 -38.33 -34.64
N GLY A 688 -30.62 -39.64 -34.75
CA GLY A 688 -29.63 -40.72 -34.70
C GLY A 688 -30.27 -42.07 -34.41
N PRO A 689 -29.48 -43.14 -34.21
CA PRO A 689 -30.04 -44.44 -33.82
C PRO A 689 -30.73 -44.35 -32.45
N ALA A 690 -31.83 -45.08 -32.27
CA ALA A 690 -32.50 -45.15 -30.96
C ALA A 690 -31.57 -45.70 -29.88
N ASP A 691 -31.41 -44.96 -28.77
CA ASP A 691 -30.50 -45.32 -27.67
C ASP A 691 -31.07 -44.92 -26.30
N PRO A 692 -31.76 -45.83 -25.58
CA PRO A 692 -32.45 -45.52 -24.32
C PRO A 692 -31.53 -45.20 -23.13
N ASP A 693 -30.22 -45.39 -23.32
CA ASP A 693 -29.20 -45.02 -22.34
C ASP A 693 -28.79 -43.54 -22.48
N LEU A 694 -29.20 -42.85 -23.56
CA LEU A 694 -28.98 -41.42 -23.74
C LEU A 694 -30.12 -40.56 -23.17
N ASP A 695 -29.73 -39.47 -22.53
CA ASP A 695 -30.60 -38.36 -22.13
C ASP A 695 -30.21 -37.09 -22.92
N LEU A 696 -31.20 -36.32 -23.39
CA LEU A 696 -31.00 -34.98 -23.97
C LEU A 696 -31.02 -33.92 -22.87
N MET A 697 -29.91 -33.22 -22.70
CA MET A 697 -29.82 -32.02 -21.87
C MET A 697 -30.09 -30.78 -22.72
N VAL A 698 -30.87 -29.83 -22.21
CA VAL A 698 -31.12 -28.53 -22.85
C VAL A 698 -30.92 -27.42 -21.83
N LEU A 699 -29.86 -26.62 -21.99
CA LEU A 699 -29.44 -25.61 -21.03
C LEU A 699 -29.51 -24.20 -21.62
N LEU A 700 -29.80 -23.23 -20.76
CA LEU A 700 -29.63 -21.81 -21.04
C LEU A 700 -28.29 -21.34 -20.46
N ALA A 701 -27.50 -20.63 -21.25
CA ALA A 701 -26.28 -19.99 -20.78
C ALA A 701 -26.16 -18.54 -21.31
N GLU A 702 -25.32 -17.74 -20.67
CA GLU A 702 -24.95 -16.39 -21.12
C GLU A 702 -23.50 -16.35 -21.57
N ARG A 703 -23.26 -15.85 -22.79
CA ARG A 703 -21.92 -15.73 -23.37
C ARG A 703 -20.98 -14.86 -22.53
N GLY A 704 -21.51 -13.87 -21.82
CA GLY A 704 -20.76 -13.05 -20.88
C GLY A 704 -21.65 -12.54 -19.75
N VAL A 705 -21.14 -12.60 -18.51
CA VAL A 705 -21.79 -12.02 -17.32
C VAL A 705 -20.76 -11.19 -16.56
N LEU A 706 -21.09 -9.94 -16.25
CA LEU A 706 -20.24 -9.04 -15.47
C LEU A 706 -20.35 -9.39 -13.98
N PHE A 707 -19.27 -9.90 -13.40
CA PHE A 707 -19.17 -10.10 -11.96
C PHE A 707 -17.70 -10.19 -11.51
N PRO A 708 -17.10 -9.10 -10.99
CA PRO A 708 -15.72 -9.08 -10.46
C PRO A 708 -15.59 -9.75 -9.09
N GLY A 709 -15.41 -11.07 -9.07
CA GLY A 709 -15.11 -11.77 -7.82
C GLY A 709 -13.65 -11.62 -7.37
N ALA A 710 -13.27 -12.36 -6.32
CA ALA A 710 -11.88 -12.43 -5.85
C ALA A 710 -10.94 -13.14 -6.86
N SER A 711 -11.51 -13.75 -7.90
CA SER A 711 -10.80 -14.39 -9.01
C SER A 711 -10.08 -13.40 -9.92
N GLN A 712 -10.40 -12.10 -9.83
CA GLN A 712 -10.01 -11.04 -10.79
C GLN A 712 -10.53 -11.25 -12.23
N VAL A 713 -11.40 -12.24 -12.43
CA VAL A 713 -12.18 -12.36 -13.66
C VAL A 713 -13.32 -11.35 -13.56
N VAL A 714 -13.38 -10.42 -14.50
CA VAL A 714 -14.41 -9.35 -14.51
C VAL A 714 -15.63 -9.80 -15.30
N VAL A 715 -15.41 -10.40 -16.48
CA VAL A 715 -16.46 -10.96 -17.33
C VAL A 715 -16.31 -12.47 -17.36
N HIS A 716 -17.34 -13.16 -16.88
CA HIS A 716 -17.42 -14.61 -16.84
C HIS A 716 -18.08 -15.13 -18.12
N ARG A 717 -17.43 -16.08 -18.81
CA ARG A 717 -17.86 -16.54 -20.13
C ARG A 717 -18.74 -17.78 -20.06
N HIS A 718 -19.76 -17.83 -20.91
CA HIS A 718 -20.63 -19.00 -21.11
C HIS A 718 -21.24 -19.54 -19.80
N VAL A 719 -21.68 -18.65 -18.91
CA VAL A 719 -22.22 -19.02 -17.58
C VAL A 719 -23.57 -19.71 -17.73
N VAL A 720 -23.70 -20.92 -17.19
CA VAL A 720 -24.97 -21.67 -17.20
C VAL A 720 -25.97 -21.05 -16.23
N ARG A 721 -27.17 -20.78 -16.73
CA ARG A 721 -28.24 -20.07 -16.02
C ARG A 721 -29.39 -20.97 -15.60
N ALA A 722 -29.80 -21.90 -16.46
CA ALA A 722 -30.94 -22.78 -16.20
C ALA A 722 -30.91 -24.07 -17.03
N ASN A 723 -31.66 -25.08 -16.59
CA ASN A 723 -32.00 -26.25 -17.37
C ASN A 723 -33.40 -26.03 -17.93
N LEU A 724 -33.53 -26.03 -19.25
CA LEU A 724 -34.79 -25.84 -19.97
C LEU A 724 -35.55 -27.15 -20.13
N ALA A 725 -34.89 -28.30 -19.93
CA ALA A 725 -35.51 -29.62 -19.94
C ALA A 725 -36.26 -29.92 -18.62
N GLU A 726 -37.40 -30.63 -18.70
CA GLU A 726 -38.12 -31.10 -17.51
C GLU A 726 -37.28 -32.11 -16.72
N GLY A 727 -36.92 -31.75 -15.48
CA GLY A 727 -36.21 -32.62 -14.54
C GLY A 727 -34.69 -32.55 -14.61
N ALA A 728 -34.04 -33.00 -13.52
CA ALA A 728 -32.58 -32.91 -13.36
C ALA A 728 -31.77 -33.77 -14.35
N GLY A 729 -32.40 -34.79 -14.95
CA GLY A 729 -31.76 -35.79 -15.80
C GLY A 729 -31.62 -35.41 -17.28
N GLY A 730 -32.42 -34.47 -17.77
CA GLY A 730 -32.68 -34.31 -19.19
C GLY A 730 -33.86 -35.16 -19.66
N VAL A 731 -34.11 -35.15 -20.96
CA VAL A 731 -35.21 -35.89 -21.62
C VAL A 731 -34.67 -37.23 -22.12
N ALA A 732 -35.21 -38.34 -21.62
CA ALA A 732 -34.77 -39.67 -22.02
C ALA A 732 -35.10 -39.99 -23.49
N TRP A 733 -34.14 -40.57 -24.21
CA TRP A 733 -34.34 -41.07 -25.57
C TRP A 733 -35.19 -42.35 -25.54
N SER A 734 -36.20 -42.42 -26.41
CA SER A 734 -37.12 -43.56 -26.43
C SER A 734 -36.56 -44.74 -27.23
N GLU A 735 -36.84 -45.97 -26.80
CA GLU A 735 -36.34 -47.22 -27.40
C GLU A 735 -36.64 -47.43 -28.90
N ASP A 736 -37.66 -46.76 -29.45
CA ASP A 736 -38.18 -47.02 -30.81
C ASP A 736 -38.21 -45.78 -31.73
N ALA A 737 -37.50 -44.68 -31.38
CA ALA A 737 -37.49 -43.46 -32.20
C ALA A 737 -36.08 -43.08 -32.64
N ASP A 738 -35.93 -42.80 -33.93
CA ASP A 738 -34.68 -42.27 -34.52
C ASP A 738 -34.52 -40.76 -34.31
N GLU A 739 -35.51 -40.12 -33.67
CA GLU A 739 -35.55 -38.69 -33.37
C GLU A 739 -36.09 -38.46 -31.95
N LEU A 740 -35.45 -37.55 -31.23
CA LEU A 740 -35.94 -36.98 -29.97
C LEU A 740 -36.13 -35.48 -30.17
N SER A 741 -37.36 -35.00 -29.94
CA SER A 741 -37.70 -33.58 -30.01
C SER A 741 -38.10 -33.06 -28.63
N TYR A 742 -37.64 -31.85 -28.30
CA TYR A 742 -38.02 -31.16 -27.09
C TYR A 742 -38.31 -29.69 -27.36
N ARG A 743 -39.42 -29.19 -26.83
CA ARG A 743 -39.86 -27.80 -26.96
C ARG A 743 -39.81 -27.11 -25.60
N PHE A 744 -39.21 -25.94 -25.54
CA PHE A 744 -39.23 -25.07 -24.36
C PHE A 744 -39.98 -23.76 -24.66
N ASP A 745 -40.67 -23.25 -23.64
CA ASP A 745 -41.37 -21.96 -23.65
C ASP A 745 -41.40 -21.42 -22.22
N VAL A 746 -40.43 -20.56 -21.90
CA VAL A 746 -40.19 -20.05 -20.55
C VAL A 746 -40.12 -18.53 -20.53
N ALA A 747 -40.62 -17.89 -19.47
CA ALA A 747 -40.38 -16.47 -19.27
C ALA A 747 -39.00 -16.26 -18.63
N LEU A 748 -38.21 -15.29 -19.12
CA LEU A 748 -36.91 -15.00 -18.52
C LEU A 748 -37.03 -14.50 -17.07
N ALA A 749 -38.10 -13.77 -16.77
CA ALA A 749 -38.39 -13.31 -15.42
C ALA A 749 -38.57 -14.48 -14.43
N ASP A 750 -39.26 -15.55 -14.86
CA ASP A 750 -39.46 -16.75 -14.03
C ASP A 750 -38.10 -17.41 -13.71
N LEU A 751 -37.20 -17.53 -14.71
CA LEU A 751 -35.86 -18.07 -14.49
C LEU A 751 -35.02 -17.23 -13.52
N VAL A 752 -35.12 -15.89 -13.61
CA VAL A 752 -34.44 -14.97 -12.70
C VAL A 752 -35.00 -15.10 -11.28
N ASP A 753 -36.32 -15.21 -11.13
CA ASP A 753 -36.98 -15.35 -9.84
C ASP A 753 -36.67 -16.70 -9.18
N GLU A 754 -36.66 -17.79 -9.96
CA GLU A 754 -36.24 -19.12 -9.52
C GLU A 754 -34.78 -19.13 -9.04
N HIS A 755 -33.88 -18.51 -9.82
CA HIS A 755 -32.47 -18.38 -9.47
C HIS A 755 -32.28 -17.59 -8.16
N ARG A 756 -32.97 -16.46 -8.01
CA ARG A 756 -32.93 -15.65 -6.79
C ARG A 756 -33.53 -16.38 -5.59
N ALA A 757 -34.61 -17.12 -5.78
CA ALA A 757 -35.21 -17.93 -4.73
C ALA A 757 -34.26 -19.04 -4.27
N TRP A 758 -33.53 -19.68 -5.20
CA TRP A 758 -32.50 -20.66 -4.88
C TRP A 758 -31.35 -20.02 -4.09
N LEU A 759 -30.80 -18.89 -4.54
CA LEU A 759 -29.75 -18.16 -3.82
C LEU A 759 -30.21 -17.79 -2.39
N ALA A 760 -31.43 -17.28 -2.24
CA ALA A 760 -32.00 -16.95 -0.93
C ALA A 760 -32.14 -18.18 -0.02
N ALA A 761 -32.49 -19.34 -0.58
CA ALA A 761 -32.57 -20.59 0.16
C ALA A 761 -31.18 -21.07 0.63
N GLU A 762 -30.12 -20.90 -0.17
CA GLU A 762 -28.74 -21.21 0.23
C GLU A 762 -28.22 -20.24 1.31
N VAL A 763 -28.55 -18.95 1.21
CA VAL A 763 -28.28 -17.96 2.28
C VAL A 763 -28.98 -18.37 3.58
N ALA A 764 -30.25 -18.81 3.51
CA ALA A 764 -30.99 -19.28 4.68
C ALA A 764 -30.39 -20.56 5.31
N LYS A 765 -29.62 -21.35 4.56
CA LYS A 765 -28.85 -22.50 5.06
C LYS A 765 -27.51 -22.11 5.71
N GLY A 766 -27.16 -20.82 5.70
CA GLY A 766 -25.97 -20.26 6.36
C GLY A 766 -24.90 -19.72 5.42
N ALA A 767 -25.18 -19.55 4.12
CA ALA A 767 -24.28 -18.83 3.22
C ALA A 767 -24.29 -17.30 3.50
N GLU A 768 -23.22 -16.60 3.10
CA GLU A 768 -23.15 -15.14 3.16
C GLU A 768 -24.16 -14.50 2.19
N ASP A 769 -24.59 -13.26 2.49
CA ASP A 769 -25.43 -12.47 1.59
C ASP A 769 -24.78 -12.33 0.21
N VAL A 770 -25.60 -12.49 -0.84
CA VAL A 770 -25.17 -12.47 -2.24
C VAL A 770 -25.69 -11.19 -2.91
N PRO A 771 -24.82 -10.42 -3.60
CA PRO A 771 -25.26 -9.25 -4.35
C PRO A 771 -26.17 -9.63 -5.52
N THR A 772 -27.03 -8.72 -5.95
CA THR A 772 -27.96 -8.97 -7.07
C THR A 772 -27.30 -8.77 -8.43
N LEU A 773 -26.16 -8.06 -8.50
CA LEU A 773 -25.43 -7.85 -9.75
C LEU A 773 -24.99 -9.20 -10.35
N GLY A 774 -25.35 -9.45 -11.61
CA GLY A 774 -25.09 -10.72 -12.29
C GLY A 774 -26.26 -11.71 -12.24
N THR A 775 -27.33 -11.43 -11.47
CA THR A 775 -28.55 -12.27 -11.46
C THR A 775 -29.52 -11.95 -12.60
N ALA A 776 -29.46 -10.77 -13.20
CA ALA A 776 -30.26 -10.46 -14.38
C ALA A 776 -29.77 -11.26 -15.60
N LEU A 777 -30.66 -11.53 -16.55
CA LEU A 777 -30.35 -12.14 -17.85
C LEU A 777 -30.33 -11.05 -18.93
N ASP A 778 -29.28 -10.99 -19.74
CA ASP A 778 -29.22 -10.13 -20.93
C ASP A 778 -29.60 -10.95 -22.18
N PRO A 779 -30.77 -10.69 -22.81
CA PRO A 779 -31.21 -11.41 -24.02
C PRO A 779 -30.16 -11.47 -25.14
N ARG A 780 -29.33 -10.42 -25.26
CA ARG A 780 -28.26 -10.33 -26.28
C ARG A 780 -27.11 -11.29 -26.03
N GLN A 781 -26.98 -11.79 -24.80
CA GLN A 781 -25.93 -12.72 -24.39
C GLN A 781 -26.42 -14.17 -24.34
N LEU A 782 -27.72 -14.45 -24.53
CA LEU A 782 -28.28 -15.78 -24.40
C LEU A 782 -27.83 -16.75 -25.50
N VAL A 783 -27.52 -17.97 -25.10
CA VAL A 783 -27.26 -19.12 -25.96
C VAL A 783 -27.98 -20.34 -25.37
N VAL A 784 -28.65 -21.10 -26.23
CA VAL A 784 -29.22 -22.40 -25.87
C VAL A 784 -28.21 -23.46 -26.26
N VAL A 785 -27.90 -24.34 -25.31
CA VAL A 785 -26.96 -25.45 -25.48
C VAL A 785 -27.72 -26.75 -25.32
N ALA A 786 -27.52 -27.70 -26.22
CA ALA A 786 -28.08 -29.04 -26.08
C ALA A 786 -27.01 -30.11 -26.31
N TYR A 787 -27.06 -31.18 -25.53
CA TYR A 787 -26.13 -32.29 -25.68
C TYR A 787 -26.77 -33.62 -25.25
N LEU A 788 -26.33 -34.70 -25.89
CA LEU A 788 -26.73 -36.08 -25.57
C LEU A 788 -25.70 -36.68 -24.63
N ILE A 789 -26.18 -37.20 -23.49
CA ILE A 789 -25.34 -37.77 -22.43
C ILE A 789 -25.75 -39.19 -22.12
N ASP A 790 -24.78 -40.10 -22.06
CA ASP A 790 -24.97 -41.47 -21.57
C ASP A 790 -25.21 -41.45 -20.06
N ARG A 791 -26.33 -42.04 -19.62
CA ARG A 791 -26.80 -42.02 -18.24
C ARG A 791 -25.88 -42.78 -17.29
N ALA A 792 -25.17 -43.80 -17.77
CA ALA A 792 -24.32 -44.66 -16.97
C ALA A 792 -22.88 -44.14 -16.89
N THR A 793 -22.33 -43.70 -18.01
CA THR A 793 -20.92 -43.26 -18.11
C THR A 793 -20.75 -41.76 -17.93
N GLY A 794 -21.80 -40.98 -18.23
CA GLY A 794 -21.73 -39.53 -18.31
C GLY A 794 -21.06 -39.00 -19.59
N GLU A 795 -20.70 -39.88 -20.53
CA GLU A 795 -20.07 -39.50 -21.80
C GLU A 795 -21.04 -38.70 -22.67
N VAL A 796 -20.54 -37.65 -23.31
CA VAL A 796 -21.31 -36.85 -24.25
C VAL A 796 -21.12 -37.41 -25.65
N ALA A 797 -22.22 -37.81 -26.29
CA ALA A 797 -22.20 -38.38 -27.64
C ALA A 797 -22.22 -37.31 -28.74
N GLN A 798 -22.91 -36.19 -28.49
CA GLN A 798 -23.01 -35.04 -29.40
C GLN A 798 -23.40 -33.79 -28.61
N ALA A 799 -22.93 -32.62 -29.03
CA ALA A 799 -23.33 -31.34 -28.48
C ALA A 799 -23.54 -30.30 -29.59
N ASN A 800 -24.46 -29.38 -29.37
CA ASN A 800 -24.63 -28.19 -30.21
C ASN A 800 -25.06 -26.99 -29.36
N SER A 801 -24.90 -25.80 -29.92
CA SER A 801 -25.40 -24.56 -29.35
C SER A 801 -25.95 -23.64 -30.44
N ALA A 802 -26.99 -22.88 -30.11
CA ALA A 802 -27.57 -21.85 -30.97
C ALA A 802 -27.76 -20.55 -30.18
N ARG A 803 -27.41 -19.44 -30.83
CA ARG A 803 -27.71 -18.11 -30.30
C ARG A 803 -29.21 -17.89 -30.36
N VAL A 804 -29.73 -17.21 -29.36
CA VAL A 804 -31.14 -16.82 -29.34
C VAL A 804 -31.35 -15.69 -30.34
N GLU A 805 -32.26 -15.89 -31.30
CA GLU A 805 -32.66 -14.87 -32.24
C GLU A 805 -33.50 -13.80 -31.52
N LEU A 806 -33.12 -12.54 -31.67
CA LEU A 806 -33.83 -11.38 -31.12
C LEU A 806 -34.67 -10.70 -32.20
N THR A 807 -35.78 -10.09 -31.80
CA THR A 807 -36.59 -9.28 -32.70
C THR A 807 -35.88 -7.95 -33.04
N GLU A 808 -36.23 -7.31 -34.18
CA GLU A 808 -35.66 -5.99 -34.56
C GLU A 808 -35.90 -4.89 -33.51
N GLN A 809 -36.88 -5.06 -32.61
CA GLN A 809 -37.14 -4.12 -31.51
C GLN A 809 -36.22 -4.34 -30.29
N GLU A 810 -35.57 -5.49 -30.19
CA GLU A 810 -34.69 -5.89 -29.07
C GLU A 810 -33.19 -5.77 -29.40
N LEU A 811 -32.86 -5.57 -30.68
CA LEU A 811 -31.52 -5.22 -31.18
C LEU A 811 -31.27 -3.72 -31.04
#